data_AF-A0A975MMQ7-F1
#
_entry.id   AF-A0A975MMQ7-F1
#
_cell.length_a   1.000
_cell.length_b   1.000
_cell.length_c   1.000
_cell.angle_alpha   90.00
_cell.angle_beta   90.00
_cell.angle_gamma   90.00
#
_symmetry.space_group_name_H-M   'P 1'
#
loop_
_entity.id
_entity.type
_entity.pdbx_description
1 polymer ?
#
loop_
_entity_poly.entity_id
_entity_poly.type
_entity_poly.pdbx_seq_one_letter_code
_entity_poly.pdbx_strand_id
1 'polypeptide(L)'
;MFRKISLFGVILALLVIVVGAYVRLSDAGLGCPDWPGCYGKSVLSASPEFKADAATAFPENPLDTAKAWKEMSHRYLAGLLGLIALILPVLAWLAKPQSRKAFAWSLALLIIIAGQAALGMWTVNLKVMPIVVSSHLLLGFITLWTLVWIYLHSHPQLKRRPQRLGPTLLTGVAILVLLLQIGLGGWVSSNYAALACVDFPRCNGAWLPDADFGGALNLWHGLVSGDASILPAAAQIAVHWLHRLGALISFVLLTLVMLSATAEQNPKPLRRAGVWLSLLLLVQIGLGIFTIKHDLPLWSAVAHNAFAALLMLPLLLINFYGKYSSGTDELPEAETLPTGLEIPVQPVSLEPPIQPEPESLFFRLKHQLSKTRGSLANVLSSVSIGQNKISRDLLEEIEARLLMADLGMETTTKIISQLTASLEKDQLKDGVALTQALKQILYEMLEPCSQPLRIPAQDSPFVILVVGVNGAGKTTSIGKLAHRLQGQGHSVMLAAGDTFRAAAVEQLQTWGERNNIQVVAQHSGADSASVIFDALQSAKAKGVDVLIADTAGRLHTKSNLMEELKKIKRIMGKLDENAPHEVLLILDACTGQNALSQARLFNEAVKLTGLALTKLDGTAKGGVIFALANQLQVPIRFIGVGEAITDLQDFDAKTFVDALFETD
;
A
#
# COMPACT_ATOMS: atom_id res chain seq x y z
N MET A 1 4.95 -30.58 -2.93
CA MET A 1 5.22 -31.00 -1.53
C MET A 1 6.24 -30.10 -0.84
N PHE A 2 7.48 -30.00 -1.34
CA PHE A 2 8.57 -29.19 -0.76
C PHE A 2 8.15 -27.76 -0.31
N ARG A 3 7.54 -26.98 -1.21
CA ARG A 3 7.07 -25.62 -0.91
C ARG A 3 6.06 -25.53 0.25
N LYS A 4 5.15 -26.50 0.36
CA LYS A 4 4.16 -26.55 1.46
C LYS A 4 4.85 -26.83 2.80
N ILE A 5 5.81 -27.75 2.82
CA ILE A 5 6.59 -28.08 4.03
C ILE A 5 7.48 -26.91 4.44
N SER A 6 8.10 -26.21 3.48
CA SER A 6 8.86 -24.99 3.77
C SER A 6 7.98 -23.89 4.37
N LEU A 7 6.76 -23.68 3.86
CA LEU A 7 5.80 -22.73 4.45
C LEU A 7 5.38 -23.14 5.86
N PHE A 8 5.11 -24.43 6.08
CA PHE A 8 4.82 -24.95 7.42
C PHE A 8 6.00 -24.71 8.38
N GLY A 9 7.24 -24.91 7.92
CA GLY A 9 8.44 -24.56 8.68
C GLY A 9 8.53 -23.08 9.05
N VAL A 10 8.16 -22.16 8.13
CA VAL A 10 8.10 -20.71 8.42
C VAL A 10 7.11 -20.42 9.56
N ILE A 11 5.88 -20.98 9.47
CA ILE A 11 4.84 -20.77 10.48
C ILE A 11 5.29 -21.35 11.83
N LEU A 12 5.86 -22.56 11.83
CA LEU A 12 6.36 -23.20 13.02
C LEU A 12 7.53 -22.43 13.64
N ALA A 13 8.47 -21.92 12.85
CA ALA A 13 9.59 -21.10 13.35
C ALA A 13 9.10 -19.81 14.01
N LEU A 14 8.09 -19.15 13.44
CA LEU A 14 7.46 -17.99 14.08
C LEU A 14 6.82 -18.37 15.41
N LEU A 15 6.11 -19.51 15.47
CA LEU A 15 5.51 -20.00 16.70
C LEU A 15 6.58 -20.33 17.77
N VAL A 16 7.68 -20.96 17.38
CA VAL A 16 8.84 -21.23 18.27
C VAL A 16 9.38 -19.92 18.83
N ILE A 17 9.57 -18.88 18.01
CA ILE A 17 10.04 -17.56 18.47
C ILE A 17 9.06 -16.94 19.48
N VAL A 18 7.75 -17.00 19.21
CA VAL A 18 6.71 -16.43 20.11
C VAL A 18 6.68 -17.17 21.44
N VAL A 19 6.67 -18.50 21.42
CA VAL A 19 6.68 -19.32 22.64
C VAL A 19 8.00 -19.14 23.40
N GLY A 20 9.14 -19.05 22.70
CA GLY A 20 10.44 -18.77 23.32
C GLY A 20 10.49 -17.39 23.99
N ALA A 21 9.92 -16.37 23.37
CA ALA A 21 9.77 -15.05 23.99
C ALA A 21 8.91 -15.13 25.25
N TYR A 22 7.80 -15.88 25.22
CA TYR A 22 6.95 -16.10 26.39
C TYR A 22 7.65 -16.87 27.52
N VAL A 23 8.43 -17.92 27.20
CA VAL A 23 9.24 -18.66 28.19
C VAL A 23 10.22 -17.73 28.89
N ARG A 24 10.94 -16.91 28.13
CA ARG A 24 11.91 -15.95 28.69
C ARG A 24 11.23 -14.87 29.54
N LEU A 25 10.20 -14.22 29.00
CA LEU A 25 9.54 -13.08 29.65
C LEU A 25 8.66 -13.49 30.85
N SER A 26 8.40 -14.78 31.04
CA SER A 26 7.71 -15.31 32.22
C SER A 26 8.65 -16.05 33.19
N ASP A 27 9.96 -15.81 33.08
CA ASP A 27 11.03 -16.39 33.91
C ASP A 27 10.94 -17.93 34.03
N ALA A 28 10.60 -18.58 32.92
CA ALA A 28 10.48 -20.01 32.79
C ALA A 28 11.67 -20.65 32.04
N GLY A 29 12.71 -19.88 31.70
CA GLY A 29 13.88 -20.37 30.95
C GLY A 29 14.80 -21.33 31.72
N LEU A 30 14.58 -21.50 33.02
CA LEU A 30 15.21 -22.51 33.90
C LEU A 30 14.16 -23.43 34.53
N GLY A 31 13.01 -23.59 33.86
CA GLY A 31 11.96 -24.51 34.30
C GLY A 31 12.41 -25.98 34.26
N CYS A 32 13.38 -26.29 33.40
CA CYS A 32 14.01 -27.58 33.22
C CYS A 32 15.52 -27.50 33.53
N PRO A 33 16.03 -28.24 34.54
CA PRO A 33 17.43 -28.16 34.96
C PRO A 33 18.41 -28.86 34.01
N ASP A 34 17.92 -29.67 33.08
CA ASP A 34 18.69 -30.45 32.13
C ASP A 34 18.28 -30.19 30.67
N TRP A 35 19.09 -30.69 29.74
CA TRP A 35 18.85 -30.63 28.29
C TRP A 35 19.33 -31.95 27.65
N PRO A 36 18.62 -32.52 26.65
CA PRO A 36 17.43 -32.00 25.98
C PRO A 36 16.11 -32.28 26.71
N GLY A 37 16.12 -33.15 27.72
CA GLY A 37 14.95 -33.51 28.55
C GLY A 37 14.64 -32.48 29.63
N CYS A 38 13.66 -32.79 30.48
CA CYS A 38 13.28 -32.00 31.64
C CYS A 38 13.08 -32.94 32.82
N TYR A 39 13.87 -32.75 33.87
CA TYR A 39 13.98 -33.66 35.01
C TYR A 39 14.33 -35.09 34.57
N GLY A 40 15.26 -35.22 33.61
CA GLY A 40 15.75 -36.51 33.11
C GLY A 40 14.77 -37.27 32.20
N LYS A 41 13.62 -36.67 31.85
CA LYS A 41 12.61 -37.29 30.98
C LYS A 41 12.35 -36.43 29.75
N SER A 42 11.98 -37.04 28.63
CA SER A 42 11.57 -36.32 27.41
C SER A 42 10.10 -35.89 27.43
N VAL A 43 9.28 -36.46 28.31
CA VAL A 43 7.85 -36.17 28.46
C VAL A 43 7.56 -35.76 29.90
N LEU A 44 7.00 -34.57 30.08
CA LEU A 44 6.52 -34.09 31.38
C LEU A 44 5.23 -34.80 31.77
N SER A 45 5.10 -35.09 33.05
CA SER A 45 3.90 -35.68 33.65
C SER A 45 3.52 -34.93 34.92
N ALA A 46 2.23 -34.91 35.23
CA ALA A 46 1.72 -34.43 36.52
C ALA A 46 1.61 -35.55 37.57
N SER A 47 1.99 -36.79 37.24
CA SER A 47 1.85 -37.95 38.13
C SER A 47 2.69 -37.82 39.40
N PRO A 48 2.23 -38.38 40.54
CA PRO A 48 2.99 -38.37 41.79
C PRO A 48 4.37 -39.00 41.65
N GLU A 49 4.48 -40.08 40.88
CA GLU A 49 5.73 -40.78 40.57
C GLU A 49 6.74 -39.87 39.88
N PHE A 50 6.31 -39.13 38.85
CA PHE A 50 7.19 -38.18 38.15
C PHE A 50 7.70 -37.09 39.09
N LYS A 51 6.84 -36.58 39.98
CA LYS A 51 7.25 -35.55 40.96
C LYS A 51 8.27 -36.10 41.96
N ALA A 52 8.11 -37.35 42.40
CA ALA A 52 9.05 -38.01 43.30
C ALA A 52 10.41 -38.28 42.63
N ASP A 53 10.39 -38.79 41.38
CA ASP A 53 11.59 -39.01 40.56
C ASP A 53 12.34 -37.69 40.35
N ALA A 54 11.63 -36.62 39.97
CA ALA A 54 12.19 -35.29 39.74
C ALA A 54 12.85 -34.72 41.01
N ALA A 55 12.17 -34.81 42.16
CA ALA A 55 12.71 -34.36 43.44
C ALA A 55 13.96 -35.13 43.87
N THR A 56 14.03 -36.42 43.53
CA THR A 56 15.19 -37.28 43.85
C THR A 56 16.37 -37.00 42.92
N ALA A 57 16.13 -36.84 41.62
CA ALA A 57 17.18 -36.65 40.62
C ALA A 57 17.76 -35.22 40.62
N PHE A 58 16.96 -34.21 41.00
CA PHE A 58 17.35 -32.80 40.99
C PHE A 58 16.97 -32.10 42.30
N PRO A 59 17.59 -32.47 43.44
CA PRO A 59 17.21 -31.98 44.77
C PRO A 59 17.35 -30.46 44.92
N GLU A 60 18.32 -29.86 44.22
CA GLU A 60 18.59 -28.40 44.24
C GLU A 60 17.63 -27.59 43.35
N ASN A 61 16.79 -28.24 42.54
CA ASN A 61 15.87 -27.59 41.60
C ASN A 61 14.46 -28.17 41.78
N PRO A 62 13.65 -27.67 42.72
CA PRO A 62 12.31 -28.18 42.93
C PRO A 62 11.42 -27.98 41.70
N LEU A 63 10.63 -29.00 41.36
CA LEU A 63 9.78 -29.02 40.18
C LEU A 63 8.66 -27.96 40.26
N ASP A 64 8.81 -26.89 39.50
CA ASP A 64 7.72 -26.00 39.11
C ASP A 64 7.10 -26.52 37.80
N THR A 65 6.01 -27.27 37.94
CA THR A 65 5.31 -27.87 36.79
C THR A 65 4.88 -26.84 35.73
N ALA A 66 4.51 -25.62 36.12
CA ALA A 66 4.05 -24.60 35.19
C ALA A 66 5.23 -24.06 34.36
N LYS A 67 6.37 -23.77 35.01
CA LYS A 67 7.58 -23.34 34.29
C LYS A 67 8.14 -24.44 33.40
N ALA A 68 8.21 -25.67 33.91
CA ALA A 68 8.66 -26.83 33.15
C ALA A 68 7.83 -27.05 31.88
N TRP A 69 6.50 -26.96 31.98
CA TRP A 69 5.62 -27.09 30.80
C TRP A 69 5.81 -25.98 29.77
N LYS A 70 6.01 -24.73 30.19
CA LYS A 70 6.30 -23.62 29.27
C LYS A 70 7.58 -23.92 28.48
N GLU A 71 8.64 -24.33 29.18
CA GLU A 71 9.93 -24.62 28.56
C GLU A 71 9.89 -25.85 27.63
N MET A 72 9.29 -26.95 28.07
CA MET A 72 9.17 -28.15 27.22
C MET A 72 8.27 -27.92 26.01
N SER A 73 7.22 -27.11 26.12
CA SER A 73 6.39 -26.75 24.98
C SER A 73 7.22 -26.07 23.89
N HIS A 74 8.10 -25.14 24.27
CA HIS A 74 9.07 -24.54 23.35
C HIS A 74 10.01 -25.59 22.74
N ARG A 75 10.58 -26.48 23.56
CA ARG A 75 11.51 -27.53 23.11
C ARG A 75 10.86 -28.53 22.14
N TYR A 76 9.59 -28.91 22.34
CA TYR A 76 8.86 -29.78 21.40
C TYR A 76 8.65 -29.13 20.04
N LEU A 77 8.23 -27.87 20.03
CA LEU A 77 8.06 -27.11 18.79
C LEU A 77 9.40 -26.94 18.05
N ALA A 78 10.47 -26.64 18.78
CA ALA A 78 11.82 -26.55 18.23
C ALA A 78 12.33 -27.90 17.70
N GLY A 79 12.06 -29.00 18.40
CA GLY A 79 12.39 -30.36 17.95
C GLY A 79 11.66 -30.72 16.65
N LEU A 80 10.37 -30.41 16.54
CA LEU A 80 9.61 -30.59 15.31
C LEU A 80 10.17 -29.73 14.17
N LEU A 81 10.58 -28.48 14.44
CA LEU A 81 11.24 -27.64 13.47
C LEU A 81 12.57 -28.23 13.00
N GLY A 82 13.34 -28.84 13.91
CA GLY A 82 14.56 -29.59 13.59
C GLY A 82 14.30 -30.77 12.64
N LEU A 83 13.23 -31.53 12.86
CA LEU A 83 12.84 -32.61 11.95
C LEU A 83 12.49 -32.08 10.54
N ILE A 84 11.77 -30.96 10.46
CA ILE A 84 11.49 -30.31 9.16
C ILE A 84 12.81 -29.90 8.48
N ALA A 85 13.74 -29.28 9.22
CA ALA A 85 15.02 -28.86 8.70
C ALA A 85 15.83 -30.04 8.13
N LEU A 86 15.79 -31.23 8.76
CA LEU A 86 16.41 -32.46 8.26
C LEU A 86 15.79 -32.98 6.95
N ILE A 87 14.47 -32.85 6.81
CA ILE A 87 13.74 -33.36 5.64
C ILE A 87 13.88 -32.43 4.42
N LEU A 88 14.00 -31.11 4.63
CA LEU A 88 14.02 -30.11 3.55
C LEU A 88 15.13 -30.33 2.49
N PRO A 89 16.40 -30.61 2.83
CA PRO A 89 17.45 -30.90 1.85
C PRO A 89 17.13 -32.12 0.99
N VAL A 90 16.59 -33.19 1.59
CA VAL A 90 16.21 -34.42 0.87
C VAL A 90 15.10 -34.12 -0.14
N LEU A 91 14.04 -33.43 0.30
CA LEU A 91 12.95 -33.05 -0.59
C LEU A 91 13.39 -32.08 -1.70
N ALA A 92 14.31 -31.16 -1.40
CA ALA A 92 14.88 -30.26 -2.40
C ALA A 92 15.75 -31.01 -3.42
N TRP A 93 16.47 -32.05 -2.99
CA TRP A 93 17.26 -32.92 -3.86
C TRP A 93 16.40 -33.78 -4.78
N LEU A 94 15.30 -34.32 -4.27
CA LEU A 94 14.34 -35.12 -5.06
C LEU A 94 13.60 -34.29 -6.13
N ALA A 95 13.53 -32.96 -5.99
CA ALA A 95 12.83 -32.07 -6.90
C ALA A 95 13.67 -31.53 -8.08
N LYS A 96 14.83 -32.14 -8.41
CA LYS A 96 15.76 -31.66 -9.44
C LYS A 96 15.15 -31.80 -10.84
N PRO A 97 14.84 -30.69 -11.54
CA PRO A 97 15.82 -29.64 -11.87
C PRO A 97 15.50 -28.21 -11.37
N GLN A 98 14.44 -27.99 -10.59
CA GLN A 98 13.87 -26.63 -10.46
C GLN A 98 14.52 -25.67 -9.44
N SER A 99 15.41 -26.10 -8.52
CA SER A 99 15.92 -25.16 -7.48
C SER A 99 17.26 -25.50 -6.79
N ARG A 100 18.41 -25.42 -7.49
CA ARG A 100 19.75 -25.59 -6.88
C ARG A 100 20.00 -24.67 -5.67
N LYS A 101 19.48 -23.44 -5.70
CA LYS A 101 19.59 -22.48 -4.59
C LYS A 101 18.80 -22.93 -3.36
N ALA A 102 17.58 -23.44 -3.52
CA ALA A 102 16.79 -23.90 -2.38
C ALA A 102 17.47 -25.08 -1.68
N PHE A 103 18.11 -25.99 -2.41
CA PHE A 103 18.92 -27.07 -1.83
C PHE A 103 20.09 -26.53 -1.00
N ALA A 104 20.86 -25.58 -1.54
CA ALA A 104 21.99 -24.97 -0.82
C ALA A 104 21.55 -24.25 0.47
N TRP A 105 20.46 -23.50 0.42
CA TRP A 105 19.91 -22.84 1.61
C TRP A 105 19.34 -23.84 2.62
N SER A 106 18.75 -24.95 2.19
CA SER A 106 18.33 -26.03 3.10
C SER A 106 19.52 -26.68 3.82
N LEU A 107 20.70 -26.81 3.18
CA LEU A 107 21.92 -27.26 3.86
C LEU A 107 22.43 -26.22 4.87
N ALA A 108 22.42 -24.93 4.50
CA ALA A 108 22.78 -23.86 5.42
C ALA A 108 21.85 -23.81 6.65
N LEU A 109 20.56 -24.08 6.46
CA LEU A 109 19.58 -24.18 7.54
C LEU A 109 19.94 -25.28 8.55
N LEU A 110 20.50 -26.42 8.12
CA LEU A 110 20.95 -27.47 9.06
C LEU A 110 22.04 -26.97 10.00
N ILE A 111 23.01 -26.21 9.47
CA ILE A 111 24.09 -25.63 10.27
C ILE A 111 23.53 -24.62 11.27
N ILE A 112 22.59 -23.78 10.81
CA ILE A 112 21.90 -22.79 11.66
C ILE A 112 21.12 -23.48 12.79
N ILE A 113 20.38 -24.55 12.49
CA ILE A 113 19.62 -25.32 13.49
C ILE A 113 20.52 -26.05 14.48
N ALA A 114 21.67 -26.60 14.02
CA ALA A 114 22.66 -27.17 14.92
C ALA A 114 23.22 -26.12 15.88
N GLY A 115 23.52 -24.91 15.38
CA GLY A 115 23.90 -23.77 16.21
C GLY A 115 22.80 -23.34 17.19
N GLN A 116 21.53 -23.36 16.77
CA GLN A 116 20.38 -23.10 17.64
C GLN A 116 20.29 -24.11 18.79
N ALA A 117 20.45 -25.40 18.50
CA ALA A 117 20.43 -26.46 19.51
C ALA A 117 21.59 -26.32 20.50
N ALA A 118 22.81 -26.03 20.01
CA ALA A 118 23.97 -25.78 20.87
C ALA A 118 23.78 -24.56 21.78
N LEU A 119 23.29 -23.44 21.24
CA LEU A 119 22.97 -22.25 22.04
C LEU A 119 21.86 -22.55 23.04
N GLY A 120 20.82 -23.31 22.67
CA GLY A 120 19.75 -23.73 23.58
C GLY A 120 20.28 -24.56 24.75
N MET A 121 21.17 -25.52 24.48
CA MET A 121 21.86 -26.27 25.54
C MET A 121 22.68 -25.34 26.45
N TRP A 122 23.43 -24.39 25.87
CA TRP A 122 24.20 -23.43 26.66
C TRP A 122 23.33 -22.46 27.46
N THR A 123 22.12 -22.12 27.01
CA THR A 123 21.22 -21.27 27.82
C THR A 123 20.86 -21.92 29.15
N VAL A 124 20.73 -23.26 29.20
CA VAL A 124 20.47 -24.00 30.45
C VAL A 124 21.77 -24.12 31.26
N ASN A 125 22.84 -24.62 30.64
CA ASN A 125 24.11 -24.90 31.33
C ASN A 125 24.80 -23.64 31.88
N LEU A 126 24.60 -22.49 31.23
CA LEU A 126 25.16 -21.20 31.64
C LEU A 126 24.12 -20.32 32.32
N LYS A 127 23.07 -20.91 32.91
CA LYS A 127 22.05 -20.23 33.74
C LYS A 127 21.53 -18.94 33.11
N VAL A 128 21.03 -19.05 31.87
CA VAL A 128 20.44 -17.97 31.06
C VAL A 128 21.33 -16.75 30.88
N MET A 129 22.65 -16.94 30.74
CA MET A 129 23.61 -15.86 30.50
C MET A 129 23.20 -14.94 29.33
N PRO A 130 23.21 -13.60 29.50
CA PRO A 130 22.61 -12.67 28.55
C PRO A 130 23.09 -12.80 27.10
N ILE A 131 24.39 -13.02 26.88
CA ILE A 131 24.96 -13.11 25.53
C ILE A 131 24.53 -14.38 24.81
N VAL A 132 24.41 -15.49 25.55
CA VAL A 132 23.95 -16.77 25.01
C VAL A 132 22.47 -16.70 24.67
N VAL A 133 21.66 -16.15 25.58
CA VAL A 133 20.21 -15.96 25.36
C VAL A 133 19.95 -15.02 24.18
N SER A 134 20.66 -13.89 24.11
CA SER A 134 20.55 -12.95 22.99
C SER A 134 20.98 -13.56 21.66
N SER A 135 22.07 -14.34 21.66
CA SER A 135 22.54 -15.06 20.48
C SER A 135 21.56 -16.14 20.05
N HIS A 136 20.99 -16.88 21.00
CA HIS A 136 19.96 -17.89 20.75
C HIS A 136 18.74 -17.25 20.10
N LEU A 137 18.24 -16.12 20.63
CA LEU A 137 17.14 -15.37 20.05
C LEU A 137 17.46 -14.91 18.62
N LEU A 138 18.60 -14.25 18.41
CA LEU A 138 18.97 -13.69 17.12
C LEU A 138 19.11 -14.78 16.05
N LEU A 139 19.73 -15.91 16.38
CA LEU A 139 19.86 -17.04 15.47
C LEU A 139 18.51 -17.74 15.21
N GLY A 140 17.55 -17.67 16.14
CA GLY A 140 16.16 -18.10 15.92
C GLY A 140 15.47 -17.25 14.86
N PHE A 141 15.67 -15.93 14.88
CA PHE A 141 15.16 -15.02 13.85
C PHE A 141 15.81 -15.31 12.48
N ILE A 142 17.14 -15.53 12.46
CA ILE A 142 17.87 -15.93 11.24
C ILE A 142 17.32 -17.26 10.69
N THR A 143 16.92 -18.20 11.54
CA THR A 143 16.28 -19.47 11.15
C THR A 143 14.97 -19.21 10.42
N LEU A 144 14.07 -18.40 11.00
CA LEU A 144 12.80 -18.00 10.38
C LEU A 144 13.03 -17.36 9.00
N TRP A 145 13.97 -16.41 8.92
CA TRP A 145 14.24 -15.68 7.68
C TRP A 145 14.88 -16.55 6.59
N THR A 146 15.74 -17.49 6.99
CA THR A 146 16.32 -18.49 6.08
C THR A 146 15.22 -19.40 5.53
N LEU A 147 14.25 -19.82 6.36
CA LEU A 147 13.08 -20.59 5.92
C LEU A 147 12.20 -19.81 4.94
N VAL A 148 11.96 -18.52 5.20
CA VAL A 148 11.26 -17.63 4.24
C VAL A 148 12.03 -17.56 2.92
N TRP A 149 13.36 -17.44 2.98
CA TRP A 149 14.20 -17.39 1.80
C TRP A 149 14.17 -18.70 0.98
N ILE A 150 14.18 -19.86 1.65
CA ILE A 150 13.99 -21.18 1.03
C ILE A 150 12.61 -21.26 0.37
N TYR A 151 11.55 -20.82 1.07
CA TYR A 151 10.19 -20.80 0.55
C TYR A 151 10.10 -19.98 -0.74
N LEU A 152 10.68 -18.78 -0.76
CA LEU A 152 10.69 -17.92 -1.95
C LEU A 152 11.44 -18.55 -3.12
N HIS A 153 12.57 -19.22 -2.86
CA HIS A 153 13.35 -19.93 -3.89
C HIS A 153 12.74 -21.28 -4.32
N SER A 154 11.64 -21.71 -3.70
CA SER A 154 10.90 -22.91 -4.09
C SER A 154 9.83 -22.66 -5.17
N HIS A 155 9.69 -21.42 -5.64
CA HIS A 155 8.74 -21.07 -6.70
C HIS A 155 9.16 -21.68 -8.06
N PRO A 156 8.29 -22.45 -8.73
CA PRO A 156 8.65 -23.19 -9.94
C PRO A 156 8.86 -22.30 -11.19
N GLN A 157 8.22 -21.12 -11.24
CA GLN A 157 8.32 -20.15 -12.34
C GLN A 157 9.31 -19.01 -12.03
N LEU A 158 10.22 -19.22 -11.08
CA LEU A 158 11.12 -18.18 -10.62
C LEU A 158 12.15 -17.82 -11.70
N LYS A 159 12.07 -16.59 -12.23
CA LYS A 159 13.06 -16.03 -13.16
C LYS A 159 13.82 -14.89 -12.51
N ARG A 160 15.12 -14.76 -12.79
CA ARG A 160 15.92 -13.61 -12.34
C ARG A 160 15.65 -12.44 -13.28
N ARG A 161 15.40 -11.24 -12.73
CA ARG A 161 15.20 -10.02 -13.52
C ARG A 161 16.53 -9.53 -14.11
N PRO A 162 16.55 -8.98 -15.34
CA PRO A 162 17.76 -8.42 -15.95
C PRO A 162 18.22 -7.17 -15.20
N GLN A 163 17.29 -6.32 -14.77
CA GLN A 163 17.55 -5.14 -13.96
C GLN A 163 16.89 -5.26 -12.59
N ARG A 164 17.53 -4.68 -11.57
CA ARG A 164 16.97 -4.65 -10.21
C ARG A 164 15.88 -3.56 -10.14
N LEU A 165 14.72 -3.92 -9.60
CA LEU A 165 13.60 -3.00 -9.37
C LEU A 165 13.46 -2.69 -7.88
N GLY A 166 12.92 -1.51 -7.56
CA GLY A 166 12.73 -1.07 -6.19
C GLY A 166 14.03 -0.78 -5.43
N PRO A 167 13.92 -0.43 -4.13
CA PRO A 167 15.02 0.08 -3.32
C PRO A 167 15.94 -1.04 -2.80
N THR A 168 16.47 -1.93 -3.66
CA THR A 168 17.19 -3.13 -3.20
C THR A 168 18.44 -2.86 -2.37
N LEU A 169 19.22 -1.81 -2.67
CA LEU A 169 20.38 -1.41 -1.89
C LEU A 169 19.97 -0.89 -0.51
N LEU A 170 19.04 0.07 -0.49
CA LEU A 170 18.49 0.66 0.73
C LEU A 170 17.83 -0.41 1.61
N THR A 171 17.13 -1.36 1.01
CA THR A 171 16.53 -2.51 1.71
C THR A 171 17.60 -3.39 2.34
N GLY A 172 18.75 -3.60 1.67
CA GLY A 172 19.88 -4.31 2.25
C GLY A 172 20.44 -3.63 3.50
N VAL A 173 20.58 -2.30 3.47
CA VAL A 173 20.98 -1.50 4.64
C VAL A 173 19.92 -1.60 5.75
N ALA A 174 18.63 -1.49 5.39
CA ALA A 174 17.52 -1.61 6.33
C ALA A 174 17.45 -2.98 7.01
N ILE A 175 17.74 -4.06 6.29
CA ILE A 175 17.85 -5.42 6.86
C ILE A 175 18.95 -5.45 7.92
N LEU A 176 20.13 -4.90 7.63
CA LEU A 176 21.26 -4.87 8.58
C LEU A 176 20.93 -4.04 9.83
N VAL A 177 20.36 -2.85 9.64
CA VAL A 177 19.98 -1.97 10.76
C VAL A 177 18.90 -2.62 11.63
N LEU A 178 17.86 -3.22 11.01
CA LEU A 178 16.82 -3.92 11.76
C LEU A 178 17.36 -5.15 12.50
N LEU A 179 18.30 -5.87 11.89
CA LEU A 179 19.04 -6.97 12.52
C LEU A 179 19.75 -6.52 13.80
N LEU A 180 20.49 -5.41 13.73
CA LEU A 180 21.17 -4.81 14.87
C LEU A 180 20.17 -4.35 15.93
N GLN A 181 19.05 -3.74 15.53
CA GLN A 181 18.00 -3.30 16.42
C GLN A 181 17.32 -4.46 17.16
N ILE A 182 17.10 -5.59 16.49
CA ILE A 182 16.56 -6.82 17.09
C ILE A 182 17.57 -7.42 18.07
N GLY A 183 18.85 -7.49 17.69
CA GLY A 183 19.92 -7.92 18.58
C GLY A 183 20.00 -7.05 19.84
N LEU A 184 19.93 -5.74 19.69
CA LEU A 184 19.92 -4.78 20.79
C LEU A 184 18.67 -4.93 21.68
N GLY A 185 17.49 -5.19 21.09
CA GLY A 185 16.28 -5.51 21.86
C GLY A 185 16.39 -6.84 22.62
N GLY A 186 17.03 -7.84 22.02
CA GLY A 186 17.39 -9.10 22.67
C GLY A 186 18.29 -8.84 23.89
N TRP A 187 19.30 -8.00 23.72
CA TRP A 187 20.26 -7.60 24.75
C TRP A 187 19.61 -6.81 25.89
N VAL A 188 18.69 -5.88 25.59
CA VAL A 188 17.86 -5.19 26.59
C VAL A 188 17.06 -6.20 27.40
N SER A 189 16.38 -7.13 26.72
CA SER A 189 15.51 -8.10 27.38
C SER A 189 16.28 -9.11 28.23
N SER A 190 17.42 -9.61 27.78
CA SER A 190 18.21 -10.59 28.55
C SER A 190 18.93 -9.99 29.75
N ASN A 191 19.11 -8.67 29.77
CA ASN A 191 19.66 -7.93 30.90
C ASN A 191 18.57 -7.27 31.78
N TYR A 192 17.29 -7.61 31.56
CA TYR A 192 16.15 -7.03 32.29
C TYR A 192 16.09 -5.50 32.24
N ALA A 193 16.67 -4.88 31.21
CA ALA A 193 16.81 -3.42 31.10
C ALA A 193 15.56 -2.71 30.53
N ALA A 194 14.48 -3.45 30.23
CA ALA A 194 13.28 -2.93 29.56
C ALA A 194 12.52 -1.86 30.37
N LEU A 195 12.75 -1.76 31.68
CA LEU A 195 12.18 -0.73 32.56
C LEU A 195 13.23 0.29 33.06
N ALA A 196 14.47 0.25 32.54
CA ALA A 196 15.53 1.19 32.96
C ALA A 196 15.24 2.67 32.60
N CYS A 197 14.36 2.89 31.63
CA CYS A 197 13.84 4.20 31.25
C CYS A 197 12.31 4.13 31.35
N VAL A 198 11.70 4.80 32.32
CA VAL A 198 10.27 4.64 32.63
C VAL A 198 9.34 5.62 31.90
N ASP A 199 9.87 6.74 31.41
CA ASP A 199 9.15 7.74 30.65
C ASP A 199 9.37 7.59 29.13
N PHE A 200 8.54 8.26 28.33
CA PHE A 200 8.65 8.35 26.87
C PHE A 200 8.21 9.77 26.44
N PRO A 201 8.91 10.45 25.51
CA PRO A 201 10.01 9.98 24.66
C PRO A 201 11.41 10.08 25.29
N ARG A 202 11.53 10.67 26.49
CA ARG A 202 12.81 10.82 27.21
C ARG A 202 13.18 9.54 27.98
N CYS A 203 14.36 9.53 28.61
CA CYS A 203 14.75 8.49 29.56
C CYS A 203 15.13 9.14 30.89
N ASN A 204 14.33 8.85 31.92
CA ASN A 204 14.38 9.42 33.26
C ASN A 204 14.43 10.95 33.23
N GLY A 205 13.60 11.59 32.40
CA GLY A 205 13.50 13.04 32.25
C GLY A 205 14.53 13.68 31.32
N ALA A 206 15.55 12.94 30.87
CA ALA A 206 16.64 13.43 30.02
C ALA A 206 16.54 12.90 28.57
N TRP A 207 16.96 13.71 27.60
CA TRP A 207 17.08 13.26 26.20
C TRP A 207 18.33 12.41 25.96
N LEU A 208 19.39 12.68 26.73
CA LEU A 208 20.62 11.88 26.79
C LEU A 208 20.90 11.65 28.29
N PRO A 209 20.64 10.45 28.83
CA PRO A 209 20.85 10.18 30.25
C PRO A 209 22.35 10.09 30.56
N ASP A 210 22.71 10.46 31.79
CA ASP A 210 24.03 10.16 32.34
C ASP A 210 24.09 8.65 32.66
N ALA A 211 24.78 7.89 31.81
CA ALA A 211 24.71 6.44 31.77
C ALA A 211 26.02 5.83 31.24
N ASP A 212 26.28 4.57 31.57
CA ASP A 212 27.51 3.88 31.16
C ASP A 212 27.37 3.26 29.76
N PHE A 213 27.58 4.07 28.73
CA PHE A 213 27.57 3.62 27.33
C PHE A 213 28.70 2.66 26.98
N GLY A 214 29.84 2.74 27.69
CA GLY A 214 30.97 1.83 27.49
C GLY A 214 30.65 0.43 27.98
N GLY A 215 30.08 0.30 29.18
CA GLY A 215 29.63 -0.96 29.76
C GLY A 215 28.41 -1.54 29.06
N ALA A 216 27.51 -0.72 28.52
CA ALA A 216 26.28 -1.17 27.84
C ALA A 216 26.55 -2.13 26.66
N LEU A 217 27.68 -1.97 25.97
CA LEU A 217 28.08 -2.79 24.83
C LEU A 217 29.13 -3.86 25.18
N ASN A 218 29.44 -4.05 26.46
CA ASN A 218 30.33 -5.11 26.90
C ASN A 218 29.62 -6.48 26.87
N LEU A 219 29.63 -7.11 25.70
CA LEU A 219 29.01 -8.42 25.45
C LEU A 219 29.63 -9.56 26.29
N TRP A 220 30.82 -9.32 26.87
CA TRP A 220 31.59 -10.32 27.62
C TRP A 220 31.53 -10.14 29.13
N HIS A 221 30.71 -9.22 29.64
CA HIS A 221 30.60 -8.96 31.08
C HIS A 221 30.39 -10.22 31.92
N GLY A 222 29.43 -11.08 31.56
CA GLY A 222 29.14 -12.33 32.26
C GLY A 222 30.22 -13.41 32.09
N LEU A 223 30.92 -13.43 30.95
CA LEU A 223 32.01 -14.39 30.70
C LEU A 223 33.27 -14.04 31.49
N VAL A 224 33.57 -12.75 31.65
CA VAL A 224 34.75 -12.27 32.39
C VAL A 224 34.52 -12.28 33.90
N SER A 225 33.30 -11.97 34.36
CA SER A 225 32.95 -12.02 35.78
C SER A 225 32.75 -13.44 36.31
N GLY A 226 32.61 -14.45 35.43
CA GLY A 226 32.47 -15.86 35.80
C GLY A 226 31.07 -16.28 36.23
N ASP A 227 30.13 -15.33 36.32
CA ASP A 227 28.75 -15.54 36.75
C ASP A 227 27.76 -15.09 35.66
N ALA A 228 26.50 -15.57 35.72
CA ALA A 228 25.42 -15.15 34.82
C ALA A 228 24.91 -13.71 35.10
N SER A 229 25.83 -12.81 35.47
CA SER A 229 25.56 -11.45 35.87
C SER A 229 24.96 -10.62 34.73
N ILE A 230 23.93 -9.85 35.07
CA ILE A 230 23.34 -8.85 34.18
C ILE A 230 24.15 -7.55 34.25
N LEU A 231 23.99 -6.69 33.25
CA LEU A 231 24.62 -5.38 33.23
C LEU A 231 24.33 -4.56 34.50
N PRO A 232 25.29 -3.72 34.98
CA PRO A 232 25.02 -2.74 36.03
C PRO A 232 23.90 -1.76 35.64
N ALA A 233 23.21 -1.18 36.63
CA ALA A 233 22.07 -0.29 36.39
C ALA A 233 22.37 0.88 35.42
N ALA A 234 23.54 1.52 35.55
CA ALA A 234 23.96 2.59 34.63
C ALA A 234 24.11 2.11 33.17
N ALA A 235 24.59 0.88 32.96
CA ALA A 235 24.71 0.27 31.64
C ALA A 235 23.35 -0.22 31.11
N GLN A 236 22.42 -0.63 31.99
CA GLN A 236 21.04 -0.96 31.62
C GLN A 236 20.28 0.27 31.09
N ILE A 237 20.47 1.44 31.70
CA ILE A 237 19.91 2.70 31.21
C ILE A 237 20.45 3.00 29.81
N ALA A 238 21.78 2.92 29.63
CA ALA A 238 22.42 3.18 28.35
C ALA A 238 21.94 2.22 27.24
N VAL A 239 21.85 0.91 27.49
CA VAL A 239 21.38 -0.04 26.46
C VAL A 239 19.92 0.17 26.08
N HIS A 240 19.04 0.48 27.04
CA HIS A 240 17.64 0.76 26.74
C HIS A 240 17.50 2.06 25.95
N TRP A 241 18.28 3.10 26.29
CA TRP A 241 18.31 4.34 25.51
C TRP A 241 18.83 4.10 24.08
N LEU A 242 19.91 3.33 23.91
CA LEU A 242 20.44 2.95 22.59
C LEU A 242 19.39 2.19 21.76
N HIS A 243 18.60 1.31 22.39
CA HIS A 243 17.51 0.62 21.71
C HIS A 243 16.44 1.58 21.21
N ARG A 244 16.09 2.63 21.97
CA ARG A 244 15.13 3.65 21.54
C ARG A 244 15.67 4.50 20.39
N LEU A 245 16.94 4.90 20.46
CA LEU A 245 17.59 5.62 19.36
C LEU A 245 17.65 4.76 18.10
N GLY A 246 18.05 3.50 18.22
CA GLY A 246 18.06 2.54 17.11
C GLY A 246 16.67 2.30 16.52
N ALA A 247 15.61 2.33 17.35
CA ALA A 247 14.22 2.26 16.88
C ALA A 247 13.84 3.47 16.04
N LEU A 248 14.27 4.69 16.42
CA LEU A 248 14.05 5.90 15.62
C LEU A 248 14.78 5.85 14.29
N ILE A 249 16.05 5.42 14.28
CA ILE A 249 16.84 5.24 13.06
C ILE A 249 16.17 4.20 12.15
N SER A 250 15.75 3.07 12.73
CA SER A 250 15.02 2.02 12.02
C SER A 250 13.71 2.54 11.45
N PHE A 251 12.95 3.34 12.19
CA PHE A 251 11.69 3.92 11.73
C PHE A 251 11.90 4.79 10.48
N VAL A 252 12.87 5.71 10.51
CA VAL A 252 13.16 6.59 9.36
C VAL A 252 13.58 5.74 8.16
N LEU A 253 14.52 4.81 8.35
CA LEU A 253 15.04 3.98 7.27
C LEU A 253 13.98 3.05 6.65
N LEU A 254 13.18 2.38 7.48
CA LEU A 254 12.10 1.50 7.03
C LEU A 254 10.98 2.30 6.34
N THR A 255 10.70 3.52 6.79
CA THR A 255 9.77 4.43 6.12
C THR A 255 10.27 4.81 4.73
N LEU A 256 11.57 5.12 4.56
CA LEU A 256 12.15 5.40 3.25
C LEU A 256 12.10 4.19 2.31
N VAL A 257 12.36 2.98 2.83
CA VAL A 257 12.19 1.73 2.07
C VAL A 257 10.73 1.54 1.67
N MET A 258 9.79 1.75 2.58
CA MET A 258 8.36 1.62 2.34
C MET A 258 7.87 2.57 1.24
N LEU A 259 8.22 3.86 1.33
CA LEU A 259 7.87 4.87 0.31
C LEU A 259 8.46 4.50 -1.06
N SER A 260 9.72 4.05 -1.08
CA SER A 260 10.39 3.67 -2.32
C SER A 260 9.86 2.36 -2.91
N ALA A 261 9.41 1.41 -2.06
CA ALA A 261 8.87 0.12 -2.48
C ALA A 261 7.43 0.24 -3.00
N THR A 262 6.62 1.13 -2.41
CA THR A 262 5.21 1.34 -2.78
C THR A 262 5.02 2.14 -4.08
N ALA A 263 6.10 2.72 -4.62
CA ALA A 263 6.11 3.43 -5.89
C ALA A 263 5.49 2.60 -7.03
N GLU A 264 4.71 3.27 -7.90
CA GLU A 264 3.89 2.60 -8.93
C GLU A 264 4.70 1.84 -9.98
N GLN A 265 5.94 2.27 -10.24
CA GLN A 265 6.88 1.61 -11.15
C GLN A 265 7.29 0.20 -10.70
N ASN A 266 7.09 -0.14 -9.42
CA ASN A 266 7.47 -1.42 -8.88
C ASN A 266 6.38 -2.48 -9.09
N PRO A 267 6.75 -3.76 -9.24
CA PRO A 267 5.78 -4.84 -9.44
C PRO A 267 4.86 -4.98 -8.23
N LYS A 268 3.61 -5.40 -8.47
CA LYS A 268 2.56 -5.58 -7.45
C LYS A 268 3.02 -6.30 -6.16
N PRO A 269 3.74 -7.45 -6.19
CA PRO A 269 4.18 -8.10 -4.96
C PRO A 269 5.16 -7.25 -4.15
N LEU A 270 6.03 -6.48 -4.81
CA LEU A 270 6.98 -5.58 -4.15
C LEU A 270 6.24 -4.42 -3.47
N ARG A 271 5.25 -3.83 -4.16
CA ARG A 271 4.39 -2.79 -3.60
C ARG A 271 3.58 -3.28 -2.41
N ARG A 272 2.98 -4.48 -2.52
CA ARG A 272 2.26 -5.12 -1.41
C ARG A 272 3.17 -5.34 -0.21
N ALA A 273 4.40 -5.80 -0.42
CA ALA A 273 5.38 -5.93 0.66
C ALA A 273 5.71 -4.57 1.30
N GLY A 274 5.80 -3.49 0.52
CA GLY A 274 5.91 -2.12 1.06
C GLY A 274 4.72 -1.71 1.94
N VAL A 275 3.48 -2.01 1.54
CA VAL A 275 2.29 -1.74 2.35
C VAL A 275 2.31 -2.54 3.66
N TRP A 276 2.64 -3.84 3.60
CA TRP A 276 2.79 -4.67 4.79
C TRP A 276 3.89 -4.15 5.72
N LEU A 277 5.00 -3.65 5.18
CA LEU A 277 6.05 -3.00 5.97
C LEU A 277 5.50 -1.80 6.75
N SER A 278 4.68 -0.96 6.11
CA SER A 278 4.04 0.19 6.78
C SER A 278 3.16 -0.25 7.96
N LEU A 279 2.30 -1.25 7.74
CA LEU A 279 1.37 -1.73 8.76
C LEU A 279 2.12 -2.35 9.95
N LEU A 280 3.09 -3.23 9.68
CA LEU A 280 3.88 -3.87 10.73
C LEU A 280 4.73 -2.88 11.51
N LEU A 281 5.30 -1.85 10.84
CA LEU A 281 6.09 -0.83 11.50
C LEU A 281 5.26 0.00 12.48
N LEU A 282 4.03 0.38 12.08
CA LEU A 282 3.12 1.13 12.94
C LEU A 282 2.74 0.31 14.19
N VAL A 283 2.42 -0.98 14.01
CA VAL A 283 2.11 -1.87 15.12
C VAL A 283 3.33 -2.06 16.03
N GLN A 284 4.54 -2.25 15.48
CA GLN A 284 5.77 -2.43 16.27
C GLN A 284 6.06 -1.23 17.17
N ILE A 285 5.91 -0.01 16.64
CA ILE A 285 6.11 1.24 17.40
C ILE A 285 5.03 1.40 18.46
N GLY A 286 3.77 1.17 18.10
CA GLY A 286 2.65 1.20 19.04
C GLY A 286 2.85 0.24 20.21
N LEU A 287 3.25 -1.01 19.93
CA LEU A 287 3.58 -2.01 20.95
C LEU A 287 4.76 -1.59 21.80
N GLY A 288 5.81 -0.99 21.22
CA GLY A 288 6.97 -0.49 21.98
C GLY A 288 6.59 0.60 22.97
N ILE A 289 5.82 1.60 22.52
CA ILE A 289 5.31 2.68 23.38
C ILE A 289 4.39 2.14 24.47
N PHE A 290 3.45 1.27 24.08
CA PHE A 290 2.51 0.65 25.01
C PHE A 290 3.23 -0.15 26.10
N THR A 291 4.24 -0.93 25.71
CA THR A 291 5.03 -1.75 26.63
C THR A 291 5.73 -0.90 27.70
N ILE A 292 6.26 0.28 27.34
CA ILE A 292 6.87 1.19 28.31
C ILE A 292 5.81 1.83 29.20
N LYS A 293 4.72 2.35 28.61
CA LYS A 293 3.69 3.12 29.32
C LYS A 293 2.89 2.29 30.35
N HIS A 294 2.84 0.97 30.16
CA HIS A 294 2.04 0.06 30.99
C HIS A 294 2.90 -0.92 31.80
N ASP A 295 4.16 -0.57 32.09
CA ASP A 295 5.05 -1.36 32.96
C ASP A 295 5.28 -2.80 32.48
N LEU A 296 5.61 -2.94 31.19
CA LEU A 296 5.98 -4.20 30.53
C LEU A 296 4.92 -5.34 30.68
N PRO A 297 3.66 -5.17 30.23
CA PRO A 297 2.70 -6.28 30.24
C PRO A 297 3.23 -7.46 29.42
N LEU A 298 3.15 -8.66 29.98
CA LEU A 298 3.72 -9.88 29.36
C LEU A 298 3.25 -10.08 27.92
N TRP A 299 1.94 -9.91 27.66
CA TRP A 299 1.37 -10.10 26.33
C TRP A 299 1.91 -9.07 25.31
N SER A 300 2.10 -7.81 25.71
CA SER A 300 2.58 -6.77 24.79
C SER A 300 4.07 -6.92 24.53
N ALA A 301 4.84 -7.36 25.53
CA ALA A 301 6.26 -7.67 25.37
C ALA A 301 6.49 -8.86 24.43
N VAL A 302 5.67 -9.92 24.56
CA VAL A 302 5.68 -11.06 23.63
C VAL A 302 5.24 -10.63 22.24
N ALA A 303 4.18 -9.82 22.12
CA ALA A 303 3.72 -9.28 20.84
C ALA A 303 4.80 -8.41 20.17
N HIS A 304 5.49 -7.55 20.93
CA HIS A 304 6.58 -6.71 20.43
C HIS A 304 7.73 -7.54 19.85
N ASN A 305 8.06 -8.71 20.46
CA ASN A 305 9.03 -9.65 19.91
C ASN A 305 8.50 -10.33 18.64
N ALA A 306 7.23 -10.74 18.63
CA ALA A 306 6.60 -11.37 17.47
C ALA A 306 6.58 -10.45 16.24
N PHE A 307 6.17 -9.19 16.42
CA PHE A 307 6.12 -8.22 15.34
C PHE A 307 7.51 -7.78 14.88
N ALA A 308 8.52 -7.77 15.75
CA ALA A 308 9.92 -7.60 15.34
C ALA A 308 10.36 -8.71 14.37
N ALA A 309 9.98 -9.96 14.63
CA ALA A 309 10.28 -11.09 13.75
C ALA A 309 9.58 -10.95 12.39
N LEU A 310 8.32 -10.49 12.41
CA LEU A 310 7.51 -10.26 11.21
C LEU A 310 8.00 -9.08 10.37
N LEU A 311 8.58 -8.03 10.99
CA LEU A 311 9.00 -6.81 10.30
C LEU A 311 10.08 -7.05 9.23
N MET A 312 10.87 -8.12 9.38
CA MET A 312 11.88 -8.51 8.39
C MET A 312 11.28 -9.15 7.13
N LEU A 313 10.11 -9.81 7.23
CA LEU A 313 9.48 -10.52 6.11
C LEU A 313 9.23 -9.61 4.90
N PRO A 314 8.58 -8.44 5.03
CA PRO A 314 8.40 -7.54 3.89
C PRO A 314 9.73 -7.03 3.32
N LEU A 315 10.79 -6.85 4.13
CA LEU A 315 12.12 -6.48 3.60
C LEU A 315 12.74 -7.60 2.76
N LEU A 316 12.62 -8.85 3.19
CA LEU A 316 13.04 -10.01 2.40
C LEU A 316 12.26 -10.10 1.09
N LEU A 317 10.95 -9.87 1.14
CA LEU A 317 10.09 -9.85 -0.04
C LEU A 317 10.46 -8.71 -1.00
N ILE A 318 10.68 -7.49 -0.51
CA ILE A 318 11.11 -6.34 -1.33
C ILE A 318 12.46 -6.65 -2.00
N ASN A 319 13.43 -7.14 -1.23
CA ASN A 319 14.75 -7.51 -1.75
C ASN A 319 14.67 -8.67 -2.76
N PHE A 320 13.77 -9.63 -2.54
CA PHE A 320 13.56 -10.78 -3.42
C PHE A 320 12.87 -10.39 -4.72
N TYR A 321 11.69 -9.77 -4.66
CA TYR A 321 10.92 -9.36 -5.85
C TYR A 321 11.58 -8.23 -6.63
N GLY A 322 12.51 -7.49 -6.01
CA GLY A 322 13.39 -6.56 -6.72
C GLY A 322 14.42 -7.26 -7.61
N LYS A 323 14.74 -8.54 -7.35
CA LYS A 323 15.74 -9.34 -8.10
C LYS A 323 15.13 -10.46 -8.93
N TYR A 324 13.95 -10.93 -8.57
CA TYR A 324 13.29 -12.07 -9.19
C TYR A 324 11.84 -11.74 -9.57
N SER A 325 11.33 -12.42 -10.59
CA SER A 325 9.93 -12.42 -11.02
C SER A 325 9.35 -13.81 -10.80
N SER A 326 8.10 -13.89 -10.34
CA SER A 326 7.40 -15.17 -10.17
C SER A 326 6.55 -15.57 -11.38
N GLY A 327 6.69 -14.87 -12.53
CA GLY A 327 5.96 -15.13 -13.78
C GLY A 327 4.55 -14.55 -13.84
N THR A 328 3.95 -14.25 -12.68
CA THR A 328 2.64 -13.55 -12.57
C THR A 328 2.77 -12.05 -12.30
N ASP A 329 4.02 -11.55 -12.26
CA ASP A 329 4.40 -10.20 -11.82
C ASP A 329 4.91 -9.32 -12.98
N GLU A 330 4.71 -9.75 -14.22
CA GLU A 330 4.98 -8.92 -15.40
C GLU A 330 3.97 -7.77 -15.39
N LEU A 331 4.49 -6.55 -15.20
CA LEU A 331 3.92 -5.39 -15.91
C LEU A 331 3.84 -5.79 -17.38
N PRO A 332 2.81 -5.42 -18.15
CA PRO A 332 2.71 -5.78 -19.55
C PRO A 332 4.03 -5.39 -20.24
N GLU A 333 4.86 -6.39 -20.47
CA GLU A 333 6.06 -6.27 -21.25
C GLU A 333 5.53 -6.11 -22.66
N ALA A 334 5.91 -5.01 -23.31
CA ALA A 334 5.73 -4.87 -24.74
C ALA A 334 6.22 -6.18 -25.36
N GLU A 335 5.34 -6.90 -26.04
CA GLU A 335 5.73 -8.02 -26.87
C GLU A 335 6.84 -7.51 -27.80
N THR A 336 8.08 -7.92 -27.50
CA THR A 336 9.10 -7.97 -28.52
C THR A 336 8.60 -8.97 -29.54
N LEU A 337 7.93 -8.46 -30.58
CA LEU A 337 7.65 -9.20 -31.79
C LEU A 337 8.96 -9.88 -32.23
N PRO A 338 8.99 -11.21 -32.38
CA PRO A 338 10.11 -11.87 -33.01
C PRO A 338 10.24 -11.31 -34.42
N THR A 339 11.41 -10.75 -34.71
CA THR A 339 11.84 -10.42 -36.07
C THR A 339 11.75 -11.70 -36.91
N GLY A 340 10.88 -11.69 -37.93
CA GLY A 340 10.89 -12.69 -38.99
C GLY A 340 10.06 -13.94 -38.72
N LEU A 341 8.74 -13.82 -38.88
CA LEU A 341 7.91 -14.90 -39.41
C LEU A 341 6.92 -14.28 -40.41
N GLU A 342 7.19 -14.47 -41.70
CA GLU A 342 6.19 -14.23 -42.75
C GLU A 342 5.02 -15.19 -42.52
N ILE A 343 3.88 -14.64 -42.13
CA ILE A 343 2.61 -15.37 -42.12
C ILE A 343 1.91 -15.04 -43.44
N PRO A 344 1.51 -16.03 -44.25
CA PRO A 344 0.83 -15.79 -45.52
C PRO A 344 -0.51 -15.09 -45.27
N VAL A 345 -0.71 -13.94 -45.91
CA VAL A 345 -1.99 -13.22 -45.92
C VAL A 345 -3.00 -14.04 -46.73
N GLN A 346 -3.97 -14.66 -46.04
CA GLN A 346 -5.25 -14.98 -46.67
C GLN A 346 -6.27 -13.89 -46.32
N PRO A 347 -7.04 -13.38 -47.29
CA PRO A 347 -8.03 -12.34 -47.04
C PRO A 347 -9.23 -12.95 -46.30
N VAL A 348 -9.38 -12.61 -45.03
CA VAL A 348 -10.64 -12.83 -44.30
C VAL A 348 -11.61 -11.74 -44.72
N SER A 349 -12.70 -12.19 -45.34
CA SER A 349 -13.89 -11.41 -45.68
C SER A 349 -14.39 -10.60 -44.49
N LEU A 350 -14.43 -9.27 -44.64
CA LEU A 350 -14.98 -8.33 -43.67
C LEU A 350 -16.51 -8.43 -43.66
N GLU A 351 -17.06 -8.99 -42.58
CA GLU A 351 -18.42 -8.67 -42.19
C GLU A 351 -18.40 -7.36 -41.39
N PRO A 352 -19.24 -6.37 -41.70
CA PRO A 352 -19.17 -5.05 -41.07
C PRO A 352 -19.46 -5.15 -39.56
N PRO A 353 -18.85 -4.29 -38.73
CA PRO A 353 -19.13 -4.29 -37.30
C PRO A 353 -20.59 -3.93 -37.08
N ILE A 354 -21.32 -4.81 -36.39
CA ILE A 354 -22.64 -4.53 -35.85
C ILE A 354 -22.50 -3.29 -34.97
N GLN A 355 -23.11 -2.18 -35.38
CA GLN A 355 -23.29 -1.02 -34.50
C GLN A 355 -24.19 -1.47 -33.34
N PRO A 356 -23.74 -1.41 -32.07
CA PRO A 356 -24.63 -1.71 -30.97
C PRO A 356 -25.72 -0.63 -30.93
N GLU A 357 -26.97 -1.08 -31.00
CA GLU A 357 -28.17 -0.27 -30.79
C GLU A 357 -28.08 0.51 -29.46
N PRO A 358 -28.85 1.61 -29.31
CA PRO A 358 -28.88 2.46 -28.12
C PRO A 358 -29.57 1.75 -26.94
N GLU A 359 -29.06 0.61 -26.50
CA GLU A 359 -29.26 0.16 -25.12
C GLU A 359 -28.76 1.28 -24.22
N SER A 360 -29.73 1.93 -23.56
CA SER A 360 -29.67 3.34 -23.20
C SER A 360 -28.43 3.66 -22.38
N LEU A 361 -27.78 4.79 -22.68
CA LEU A 361 -26.63 5.32 -21.92
C LEU A 361 -26.89 5.30 -20.41
N PHE A 362 -28.16 5.45 -20.01
CA PHE A 362 -28.66 5.30 -18.66
C PHE A 362 -28.41 3.92 -18.05
N PHE A 363 -28.73 2.81 -18.73
CA PHE A 363 -28.49 1.45 -18.21
C PHE A 363 -26.99 1.18 -18.00
N ARG A 364 -26.14 1.67 -18.90
CA ARG A 364 -24.68 1.56 -18.76
C ARG A 364 -24.18 2.36 -17.55
N LEU A 365 -24.63 3.61 -17.42
CA LEU A 365 -24.29 4.47 -16.29
C LEU A 365 -24.79 3.89 -14.96
N LYS A 366 -26.01 3.35 -14.92
CA LYS A 366 -26.59 2.64 -13.77
C LYS A 366 -25.70 1.47 -13.33
N HIS A 367 -25.29 0.62 -14.28
CA HIS A 367 -24.42 -0.51 -13.99
C HIS A 367 -23.03 -0.05 -13.48
N GLN A 368 -22.44 0.96 -14.12
CA GLN A 368 -21.11 1.48 -13.78
C GLN A 368 -21.11 2.19 -12.42
N LEU A 369 -22.19 2.88 -12.03
CA LEU A 369 -22.31 3.52 -10.71
C LEU A 369 -22.77 2.58 -9.59
N SER A 370 -22.96 1.27 -9.86
CA SER A 370 -23.51 0.30 -8.90
C SER A 370 -22.83 0.28 -7.53
N LYS A 371 -21.51 0.49 -7.46
CA LYS A 371 -20.76 0.57 -6.18
C LYS A 371 -21.04 1.85 -5.40
N THR A 372 -21.09 3.01 -6.06
CA THR A 372 -21.43 4.29 -5.42
C THR A 372 -22.91 4.30 -5.03
N ARG A 373 -23.77 3.74 -5.89
CA ARG A 373 -25.18 3.44 -5.58
C ARG A 373 -25.29 2.55 -4.35
N GLY A 374 -24.51 1.48 -4.19
CA GLY A 374 -24.56 0.65 -2.98
C GLY A 374 -24.36 1.45 -1.68
N SER A 375 -23.50 2.48 -1.70
CA SER A 375 -23.29 3.36 -0.54
C SER A 375 -24.45 4.33 -0.31
N LEU A 376 -25.09 4.84 -1.38
CA LEU A 376 -26.17 5.83 -1.32
C LEU A 376 -27.58 5.21 -1.28
N ALA A 377 -27.88 4.17 -2.03
CA ALA A 377 -29.17 3.47 -2.06
C ALA A 377 -29.48 2.77 -0.73
N ASN A 378 -28.45 2.28 -0.03
CA ASN A 378 -28.63 1.76 1.33
C ASN A 378 -29.15 2.84 2.31
N VAL A 379 -28.90 4.14 2.04
CA VAL A 379 -29.39 5.28 2.85
C VAL A 379 -30.92 5.34 2.84
N LEU A 380 -31.56 4.88 1.75
CA LEU A 380 -32.98 5.06 1.49
C LEU A 380 -33.78 3.78 1.74
N SER A 381 -33.18 2.60 1.51
CA SER A 381 -33.84 1.32 1.76
C SER A 381 -34.09 1.05 3.25
N SER A 382 -33.27 1.59 4.15
CA SER A 382 -33.51 1.55 5.60
C SER A 382 -34.69 2.42 6.06
N VAL A 383 -35.12 3.38 5.24
CA VAL A 383 -36.23 4.31 5.56
C VAL A 383 -37.59 3.69 5.20
N SER A 384 -37.65 2.79 4.22
CA SER A 384 -38.89 2.16 3.76
C SER A 384 -39.47 1.09 4.69
N ILE A 385 -38.73 0.65 5.72
CA ILE A 385 -39.14 -0.43 6.63
C ILE A 385 -39.31 0.12 8.05
N GLY A 386 -40.38 0.89 8.28
CA GLY A 386 -41.08 0.84 9.58
C GLY A 386 -41.18 2.09 10.46
N GLN A 387 -40.83 3.31 10.04
CA GLN A 387 -41.08 4.51 10.88
C GLN A 387 -41.89 5.61 10.16
N ASN A 388 -43.10 5.90 10.67
CA ASN A 388 -44.04 6.88 10.15
C ASN A 388 -43.67 8.36 10.43
N LYS A 389 -42.46 8.66 10.92
CA LYS A 389 -41.99 10.04 11.09
C LYS A 389 -40.49 10.14 10.80
N ILE A 390 -40.14 11.09 9.94
CA ILE A 390 -38.75 11.49 9.72
C ILE A 390 -38.27 12.19 10.99
N SER A 391 -37.29 11.60 11.67
CA SER A 391 -36.69 12.12 12.90
C SER A 391 -35.37 12.84 12.60
N ARG A 392 -34.87 13.62 13.58
CA ARG A 392 -33.52 14.20 13.52
C ARG A 392 -32.44 13.10 13.48
N ASP A 393 -32.64 12.01 14.22
CA ASP A 393 -31.73 10.85 14.22
C ASP A 393 -31.53 10.26 12.82
N LEU A 394 -32.58 10.26 11.98
CA LEU A 394 -32.47 9.81 10.58
C LEU A 394 -31.61 10.77 9.74
N LEU A 395 -31.70 12.08 9.97
CA LEU A 395 -30.84 13.05 9.28
C LEU A 395 -29.37 12.89 9.67
N GLU A 396 -29.07 12.56 10.94
CA GLU A 396 -27.70 12.24 11.39
C GLU A 396 -27.16 10.95 10.72
N GLU A 397 -28.02 9.95 10.51
CA GLU A 397 -27.62 8.74 9.78
C GLU A 397 -27.33 9.03 8.30
N ILE A 398 -28.16 9.87 7.67
CA ILE A 398 -27.94 10.35 6.29
C ILE A 398 -26.61 11.12 6.22
N GLU A 399 -26.34 12.00 7.18
CA GLU A 399 -25.09 12.76 7.27
C GLU A 399 -23.87 11.83 7.27
N ALA A 400 -23.85 10.85 8.17
CA ALA A 400 -22.75 9.91 8.29
C ALA A 400 -22.48 9.17 6.97
N ARG A 401 -23.53 8.75 6.26
CA ARG A 401 -23.41 8.02 4.99
C ARG A 401 -22.98 8.90 3.82
N LEU A 402 -23.45 10.14 3.75
CA LEU A 402 -22.97 11.12 2.76
C LEU A 402 -21.47 11.39 2.95
N LEU A 403 -20.99 11.46 4.20
CA LEU A 403 -19.57 11.57 4.49
C LEU A 403 -18.78 10.33 4.04
N MET A 404 -19.30 9.12 4.31
CA MET A 404 -18.66 7.87 3.85
C MET A 404 -18.58 7.76 2.32
N ALA A 405 -19.55 8.34 1.61
CA ALA A 405 -19.56 8.41 0.14
C ALA A 405 -18.61 9.50 -0.44
N ASP A 406 -17.77 10.11 0.39
CA ASP A 406 -16.77 11.12 0.00
C ASP A 406 -17.37 12.46 -0.50
N LEU A 407 -18.56 12.88 -0.05
CA LEU A 407 -19.13 14.21 -0.38
C LEU A 407 -18.40 15.36 0.35
N GLY A 408 -17.74 15.06 1.47
CA GLY A 408 -17.02 16.04 2.29
C GLY A 408 -17.94 16.82 3.24
N MET A 409 -17.36 17.31 4.33
CA MET A 409 -18.08 17.91 5.45
C MET A 409 -18.96 19.10 5.07
N GLU A 410 -18.41 20.05 4.30
CA GLU A 410 -19.11 21.28 3.92
C GLU A 410 -20.34 21.00 3.04
N THR A 411 -20.18 20.14 2.02
CA THR A 411 -21.26 19.74 1.13
C THR A 411 -22.34 18.98 1.89
N THR A 412 -21.95 18.01 2.73
CA THR A 412 -22.89 17.26 3.55
C THR A 412 -23.66 18.18 4.50
N THR A 413 -22.99 19.09 5.20
CA THR A 413 -23.63 20.05 6.11
C THR A 413 -24.69 20.89 5.38
N LYS A 414 -24.39 21.33 4.15
CA LYS A 414 -25.34 22.07 3.30
C LYS A 414 -26.55 21.22 2.92
N ILE A 415 -26.36 19.96 2.54
CA ILE A 415 -27.45 19.02 2.23
C ILE A 415 -28.34 18.81 3.46
N ILE A 416 -27.74 18.50 4.61
CA ILE A 416 -28.49 18.24 5.86
C ILE A 416 -29.25 19.49 6.33
N SER A 417 -28.66 20.68 6.20
CA SER A 417 -29.33 21.93 6.53
C SER A 417 -30.56 22.17 5.65
N GLN A 418 -30.48 21.89 4.36
CA GLN A 418 -31.62 22.00 3.43
C GLN A 418 -32.71 20.95 3.73
N LEU A 419 -32.32 19.71 4.03
CA LEU A 419 -33.28 18.67 4.44
C LEU A 419 -33.97 19.03 5.77
N THR A 420 -33.22 19.56 6.73
CA THR A 420 -33.77 20.00 8.03
C THR A 420 -34.78 21.13 7.83
N ALA A 421 -34.47 22.12 6.98
CA ALA A 421 -35.39 23.21 6.65
C ALA A 421 -36.68 22.70 5.96
N SER A 422 -36.59 21.67 5.11
CA SER A 422 -37.75 21.03 4.50
C SER A 422 -38.59 20.23 5.52
N LEU A 423 -37.94 19.60 6.50
CA LEU A 423 -38.61 18.92 7.61
C LEU A 423 -39.41 19.91 8.47
N GLU A 424 -38.81 21.04 8.82
CA GLU A 424 -39.45 22.09 9.64
C GLU A 424 -40.65 22.76 8.96
N LYS A 425 -40.70 22.74 7.62
CA LYS A 425 -41.82 23.23 6.81
C LYS A 425 -42.92 22.17 6.57
N ASP A 426 -42.85 21.02 7.22
CA ASP A 426 -43.77 19.88 7.05
C ASP A 426 -43.84 19.35 5.59
N GLN A 427 -42.74 19.51 4.83
CA GLN A 427 -42.63 19.06 3.44
C GLN A 427 -42.14 17.61 3.31
N LEU A 428 -41.63 17.03 4.41
CA LEU A 428 -41.09 15.67 4.45
C LEU A 428 -42.01 14.77 5.28
N LYS A 429 -43.04 14.22 4.64
CA LYS A 429 -44.09 13.42 5.31
C LYS A 429 -43.76 11.93 5.42
N ASP A 430 -42.97 11.40 4.49
CA ASP A 430 -42.58 9.99 4.43
C ASP A 430 -41.20 9.81 3.75
N GLY A 431 -40.71 8.57 3.74
CA GLY A 431 -39.42 8.24 3.12
C GLY A 431 -39.33 8.51 1.62
N VAL A 432 -40.47 8.52 0.90
CA VAL A 432 -40.51 8.82 -0.53
C VAL A 432 -40.29 10.32 -0.74
N ALA A 433 -40.96 11.16 0.04
CA ALA A 433 -40.76 12.61 0.05
C ALA A 433 -39.32 12.98 0.44
N LEU A 434 -38.73 12.29 1.43
CA LEU A 434 -37.32 12.46 1.80
C LEU A 434 -36.37 12.12 0.66
N THR A 435 -36.59 10.98 0.01
CA THR A 435 -35.79 10.53 -1.13
C THR A 435 -35.86 11.55 -2.27
N GLN A 436 -37.05 12.03 -2.59
CA GLN A 436 -37.27 13.01 -3.64
C GLN A 436 -36.62 14.36 -3.29
N ALA A 437 -36.72 14.80 -2.03
CA ALA A 437 -36.06 16.03 -1.58
C ALA A 437 -34.53 15.92 -1.65
N LEU A 438 -33.94 14.82 -1.20
CA LEU A 438 -32.49 14.59 -1.31
C LEU A 438 -32.05 14.57 -2.77
N LYS A 439 -32.79 13.87 -3.64
CA LYS A 439 -32.53 13.81 -5.08
C LYS A 439 -32.55 15.20 -5.71
N GLN A 440 -33.55 16.01 -5.37
CA GLN A 440 -33.69 17.39 -5.86
C GLN A 440 -32.52 18.26 -5.41
N ILE A 441 -32.14 18.19 -4.12
CA ILE A 441 -30.99 18.93 -3.58
C ILE A 441 -29.69 18.56 -4.31
N LEU A 442 -29.44 17.27 -4.52
CA LEU A 442 -28.25 16.79 -5.21
C LEU A 442 -28.23 17.22 -6.69
N TYR A 443 -29.38 17.21 -7.36
CA TYR A 443 -29.53 17.72 -8.71
C TYR A 443 -29.22 19.22 -8.80
N GLU A 444 -29.83 20.04 -7.93
CA GLU A 444 -29.61 21.49 -7.89
C GLU A 444 -28.15 21.86 -7.61
N MET A 445 -27.41 21.02 -6.89
CA MET A 445 -25.96 21.21 -6.70
C MET A 445 -25.14 20.98 -7.97
N LEU A 446 -25.56 20.05 -8.83
CA LEU A 446 -24.82 19.66 -10.04
C LEU A 446 -25.26 20.42 -11.29
N GLU A 447 -26.53 20.83 -11.36
CA GLU A 447 -27.12 21.51 -12.53
C GLU A 447 -26.28 22.69 -13.04
N PRO A 448 -25.78 23.62 -12.19
CA PRO A 448 -24.96 24.75 -12.67
C PRO A 448 -23.66 24.32 -13.37
N CYS A 449 -23.13 23.15 -12.99
CA CYS A 449 -21.91 22.57 -13.56
C CYS A 449 -22.18 21.65 -14.75
N SER A 450 -23.44 21.34 -15.07
CA SER A 450 -23.83 20.42 -16.15
C SER A 450 -23.82 21.11 -17.52
N GLN A 451 -22.63 21.46 -18.01
CA GLN A 451 -22.47 22.17 -19.28
C GLN A 451 -21.56 21.38 -20.24
N PRO A 452 -22.08 20.90 -21.38
CA PRO A 452 -21.28 20.14 -22.34
C PRO A 452 -20.19 21.02 -22.97
N LEU A 453 -19.09 20.39 -23.39
CA LEU A 453 -18.05 21.07 -24.16
C LEU A 453 -18.62 21.46 -25.54
N ARG A 454 -18.55 22.74 -25.87
CA ARG A 454 -18.98 23.25 -27.18
C ARG A 454 -17.79 23.82 -27.91
N ILE A 455 -17.59 23.39 -29.15
CA ILE A 455 -16.53 23.89 -30.03
C ILE A 455 -17.21 24.84 -31.02
N PRO A 456 -17.05 26.17 -30.86
CA PRO A 456 -17.61 27.14 -31.80
C PRO A 456 -16.89 27.06 -33.15
N ALA A 457 -17.56 27.51 -34.21
CA ALA A 457 -16.89 27.76 -35.48
C ALA A 457 -15.98 28.99 -35.35
N GLN A 458 -14.70 28.83 -35.68
CA GLN A 458 -13.68 29.89 -35.56
C GLN A 458 -12.55 29.65 -36.58
N ASP A 459 -11.84 30.72 -36.95
CA ASP A 459 -10.75 30.68 -37.94
C ASP A 459 -9.43 30.11 -37.38
N SER A 460 -9.33 29.93 -36.06
CA SER A 460 -8.16 29.35 -35.37
C SER A 460 -8.56 28.03 -34.69
N PRO A 461 -7.62 27.09 -34.48
CA PRO A 461 -7.92 25.84 -33.78
C PRO A 461 -8.45 26.11 -32.37
N PHE A 462 -9.53 25.44 -31.98
CA PHE A 462 -10.00 25.41 -30.60
C PHE A 462 -9.00 24.60 -29.77
N VAL A 463 -8.41 25.24 -28.76
CA VAL A 463 -7.28 24.64 -28.01
C VAL A 463 -7.72 24.14 -26.64
N ILE A 464 -7.59 22.84 -26.42
CA ILE A 464 -7.87 22.15 -25.17
C ILE A 464 -6.54 21.82 -24.48
N LEU A 465 -6.24 22.49 -23.38
CA LEU A 465 -5.10 22.16 -22.52
C LEU A 465 -5.55 21.18 -21.43
N VAL A 466 -5.09 19.94 -21.54
CA VAL A 466 -5.45 18.88 -20.59
C VAL A 466 -4.44 18.85 -19.44
N VAL A 467 -4.93 19.05 -18.21
CA VAL A 467 -4.13 19.11 -16.98
C VAL A 467 -4.60 18.08 -15.96
N GLY A 468 -3.78 17.83 -14.95
CA GLY A 468 -4.09 16.89 -13.88
C GLY A 468 -2.91 16.03 -13.47
N VAL A 469 -3.08 15.23 -12.43
CA VAL A 469 -1.98 14.44 -11.85
C VAL A 469 -1.67 13.19 -12.68
N ASN A 470 -0.50 12.61 -12.45
CA ASN A 470 -0.16 11.30 -13.01
C ASN A 470 -1.12 10.24 -12.47
N GLY A 471 -1.51 9.29 -13.33
CA GLY A 471 -2.45 8.22 -12.97
C GLY A 471 -3.94 8.62 -13.01
N ALA A 472 -4.27 9.91 -13.17
CA ALA A 472 -5.67 10.37 -13.28
C ALA A 472 -6.36 10.01 -14.62
N GLY A 473 -5.60 9.50 -15.60
CA GLY A 473 -6.14 9.10 -16.91
C GLY A 473 -6.11 10.19 -17.98
N LYS A 474 -5.18 11.16 -17.91
CA LYS A 474 -5.04 12.26 -18.89
C LYS A 474 -4.91 11.78 -20.33
N THR A 475 -3.82 11.07 -20.64
CA THR A 475 -3.51 10.60 -22.00
C THR A 475 -4.60 9.68 -22.56
N THR A 476 -5.20 8.84 -21.71
CA THR A 476 -6.37 8.02 -22.09
C THR A 476 -7.59 8.88 -22.41
N SER A 477 -7.89 9.88 -21.60
CA SER A 477 -9.02 10.80 -21.84
C SER A 477 -8.81 11.64 -23.10
N ILE A 478 -7.57 12.04 -23.40
CA ILE A 478 -7.21 12.72 -24.64
C ILE A 478 -7.53 11.83 -25.84
N GLY A 479 -7.12 10.57 -25.83
CA GLY A 479 -7.41 9.63 -26.91
C GLY A 479 -8.90 9.41 -27.14
N LYS A 480 -9.68 9.24 -26.06
CA LYS A 480 -11.15 9.08 -26.13
C LYS A 480 -11.84 10.35 -26.63
N LEU A 481 -11.42 11.52 -26.15
CA LEU A 481 -11.95 12.80 -26.58
C LEU A 481 -11.64 13.07 -28.06
N ALA A 482 -10.42 12.76 -28.50
CA ALA A 482 -9.99 12.92 -29.88
C ALA A 482 -10.84 12.06 -30.83
N HIS A 483 -11.07 10.79 -30.47
CA HIS A 483 -11.95 9.89 -31.22
C HIS A 483 -13.41 10.41 -31.27
N ARG A 484 -13.93 10.91 -30.13
CA ARG A 484 -15.28 11.50 -30.05
C ARG A 484 -15.43 12.71 -30.96
N LEU A 485 -14.46 13.62 -30.95
CA LEU A 485 -14.49 14.84 -31.77
C LEU A 485 -14.37 14.53 -33.27
N GLN A 486 -13.54 13.55 -33.65
CA GLN A 486 -13.53 13.03 -35.03
C GLN A 486 -14.88 12.44 -35.42
N GLY A 487 -15.53 11.69 -34.53
CA GLY A 487 -16.89 11.17 -34.75
C GLY A 487 -17.96 12.27 -34.91
N GLN A 488 -17.70 13.47 -34.41
CA GLN A 488 -18.52 14.67 -34.60
C GLN A 488 -18.16 15.46 -35.87
N GLY A 489 -17.17 15.00 -36.64
CA GLY A 489 -16.72 15.61 -37.90
C GLY A 489 -15.61 16.66 -37.74
N HIS A 490 -15.05 16.84 -36.55
CA HIS A 490 -13.93 17.77 -36.34
C HIS A 490 -12.59 17.14 -36.72
N SER A 491 -11.74 17.91 -37.39
CA SER A 491 -10.33 17.59 -37.55
C SER A 491 -9.57 17.86 -36.24
N VAL A 492 -8.77 16.90 -35.80
CA VAL A 492 -8.08 16.94 -34.50
C VAL A 492 -6.58 16.81 -34.70
N MET A 493 -5.80 17.53 -33.90
CA MET A 493 -4.35 17.37 -33.74
C MET A 493 -4.01 17.21 -32.26
N LEU A 494 -2.99 16.40 -31.94
CA LEU A 494 -2.53 16.18 -30.58
C LEU A 494 -1.13 16.79 -30.36
N ALA A 495 -0.89 17.37 -29.18
CA ALA A 495 0.43 17.83 -28.75
C ALA A 495 0.93 17.03 -27.55
N ALA A 496 2.10 16.41 -27.69
CA ALA A 496 2.72 15.59 -26.65
C ALA A 496 3.52 16.44 -25.64
N GLY A 497 2.81 17.22 -24.82
CA GLY A 497 3.41 18.12 -23.83
C GLY A 497 3.84 17.46 -22.50
N ASP A 498 3.58 16.17 -22.26
CA ASP A 498 4.22 15.39 -21.16
C ASP A 498 5.61 14.91 -21.60
N THR A 499 6.49 15.86 -21.95
CA THR A 499 7.83 15.60 -22.51
C THR A 499 8.78 14.91 -21.52
N PHE A 500 8.49 15.00 -20.22
CA PHE A 500 9.31 14.38 -19.19
C PHE A 500 9.17 12.84 -19.22
N ARG A 501 8.00 12.33 -19.60
CA ARG A 501 7.72 10.89 -19.63
C ARG A 501 7.73 10.41 -21.08
N ALA A 502 8.86 9.82 -21.51
CA ALA A 502 8.97 9.20 -22.83
C ALA A 502 7.79 8.26 -23.17
N ALA A 503 7.36 7.45 -22.19
CA ALA A 503 6.21 6.55 -22.35
C ALA A 503 4.85 7.28 -22.53
N ALA A 504 4.69 8.52 -22.03
CA ALA A 504 3.48 9.30 -22.25
C ALA A 504 3.42 9.86 -23.67
N VAL A 505 4.57 10.30 -24.20
CA VAL A 505 4.71 10.71 -25.60
C VAL A 505 4.40 9.54 -26.53
N GLU A 506 5.02 8.37 -26.29
CA GLU A 506 4.78 7.15 -27.07
C GLU A 506 3.31 6.70 -26.99
N GLN A 507 2.72 6.71 -25.79
CA GLN A 507 1.31 6.36 -25.61
C GLN A 507 0.39 7.30 -26.39
N LEU A 508 0.66 8.61 -26.39
CA LEU A 508 -0.13 9.57 -27.16
C LEU A 508 0.05 9.38 -28.66
N GLN A 509 1.26 9.06 -29.13
CA GLN A 509 1.54 8.70 -30.52
C GLN A 509 0.77 7.46 -30.95
N THR A 510 0.74 6.40 -30.13
CA THR A 510 -0.08 5.21 -30.40
C THR A 510 -1.56 5.54 -30.48
N TRP A 511 -2.08 6.44 -29.62
CA TRP A 511 -3.45 6.93 -29.73
C TRP A 511 -3.71 7.71 -31.03
N GLY A 512 -2.73 8.52 -31.45
CA GLY A 512 -2.78 9.23 -32.72
C GLY A 512 -2.81 8.27 -33.92
N GLU A 513 -1.88 7.33 -33.98
CA GLU A 513 -1.81 6.30 -35.03
C GLU A 513 -3.10 5.49 -35.12
N ARG A 514 -3.64 5.03 -33.98
CA ARG A 514 -4.90 4.26 -33.94
C ARG A 514 -6.11 5.03 -34.48
N ASN A 515 -6.11 6.36 -34.39
CA ASN A 515 -7.21 7.22 -34.83
C ASN A 515 -6.89 8.02 -36.11
N ASN A 516 -5.74 7.75 -36.75
CA ASN A 516 -5.23 8.55 -37.87
C ASN A 516 -5.16 10.06 -37.55
N ILE A 517 -4.71 10.40 -36.34
CA ILE A 517 -4.55 11.77 -35.86
C ILE A 517 -3.06 12.10 -35.80
N GLN A 518 -2.71 13.27 -36.34
CA GLN A 518 -1.34 13.77 -36.26
C GLN A 518 -0.98 14.14 -34.82
N VAL A 519 0.17 13.64 -34.34
CA VAL A 519 0.74 13.99 -33.03
C VAL A 519 2.02 14.80 -33.22
N VAL A 520 2.07 15.98 -32.62
CA VAL A 520 3.29 16.82 -32.57
C VAL A 520 4.04 16.48 -31.29
N ALA A 521 5.28 16.01 -31.44
CA ALA A 521 6.14 15.60 -30.35
C ALA A 521 7.60 16.02 -30.63
N GLN A 522 8.38 16.21 -29.57
CA GLN A 522 9.83 16.43 -29.63
C GLN A 522 10.56 15.33 -28.82
N HIS A 523 11.88 15.43 -28.70
CA HIS A 523 12.68 14.50 -27.89
C HIS A 523 12.29 14.55 -26.41
N SER A 524 12.48 13.44 -25.69
CA SER A 524 12.21 13.36 -24.25
C SER A 524 13.03 14.41 -23.49
N GLY A 525 12.38 15.14 -22.57
CA GLY A 525 12.98 16.24 -21.82
C GLY A 525 12.94 17.60 -22.51
N ALA A 526 12.34 17.70 -23.70
CA ALA A 526 12.09 18.98 -24.36
C ALA A 526 11.19 19.91 -23.52
N ASP A 527 11.25 21.21 -23.75
CA ASP A 527 10.39 22.18 -23.08
C ASP A 527 8.93 22.02 -23.53
N SER A 528 8.04 21.60 -22.64
CA SER A 528 6.62 21.34 -22.94
C SER A 528 5.90 22.51 -23.59
N ALA A 529 6.22 23.74 -23.16
CA ALA A 529 5.63 24.93 -23.76
C ALA A 529 6.08 25.15 -25.21
N SER A 530 7.30 24.75 -25.56
CA SER A 530 7.80 24.81 -26.94
C SER A 530 7.11 23.77 -27.82
N VAL A 531 6.91 22.54 -27.32
CA VAL A 531 6.15 21.50 -28.06
C VAL A 531 4.72 21.94 -28.34
N ILE A 532 4.04 22.51 -27.35
CA ILE A 532 2.65 22.98 -27.50
C ILE A 532 2.57 24.20 -28.44
N PHE A 533 3.57 25.09 -28.41
CA PHE A 533 3.66 26.22 -29.33
C PHE A 533 3.82 25.78 -30.79
N ASP A 534 4.71 24.82 -31.05
CA ASP A 534 4.90 24.24 -32.38
C ASP A 534 3.63 23.53 -32.87
N ALA A 535 2.94 22.82 -31.98
CA ALA A 535 1.68 22.16 -32.30
C ALA A 535 0.58 23.16 -32.66
N LEU A 536 0.49 24.28 -31.93
CA LEU A 536 -0.47 25.35 -32.22
C LEU A 536 -0.19 26.04 -33.56
N GLN A 537 1.08 26.30 -33.89
CA GLN A 537 1.43 26.80 -35.22
C GLN A 537 1.08 25.81 -36.34
N SER A 538 1.39 24.52 -36.13
CA SER A 538 1.09 23.46 -37.09
C SER A 538 -0.41 23.30 -37.32
N ALA A 539 -1.21 23.33 -36.25
CA ALA A 539 -2.67 23.28 -36.30
C ALA A 539 -3.25 24.49 -37.06
N LYS A 540 -2.74 25.71 -36.80
CA LYS A 540 -3.12 26.92 -37.55
C LYS A 540 -2.78 26.82 -39.03
N ALA A 541 -1.56 26.42 -39.37
CA ALA A 541 -1.10 26.32 -40.75
C ALA A 541 -1.87 25.27 -41.57
N LYS A 542 -2.37 24.23 -40.91
CA LYS A 542 -3.12 23.13 -41.55
C LYS A 542 -4.64 23.30 -41.47
N GLY A 543 -5.14 24.37 -40.84
CA GLY A 543 -6.58 24.59 -40.66
C GLY A 543 -7.27 23.49 -39.85
N VAL A 544 -6.62 22.98 -38.81
CA VAL A 544 -7.21 21.96 -37.92
C VAL A 544 -8.23 22.60 -36.98
N ASP A 545 -9.37 21.96 -36.76
CA ASP A 545 -10.45 22.50 -35.93
C ASP A 545 -10.09 22.48 -34.43
N VAL A 546 -9.45 21.41 -33.95
CA VAL A 546 -9.17 21.21 -32.52
C VAL A 546 -7.74 20.76 -32.27
N LEU A 547 -7.06 21.45 -31.35
CA LEU A 547 -5.76 21.03 -30.81
C LEU A 547 -5.95 20.58 -29.36
N ILE A 548 -5.59 19.33 -29.05
CA ILE A 548 -5.57 18.80 -27.68
C ILE A 548 -4.13 18.64 -27.21
N ALA A 549 -3.76 19.37 -26.17
CA ALA A 549 -2.41 19.35 -25.60
C ALA A 549 -2.35 18.55 -24.30
N ASP A 550 -1.54 17.50 -24.27
CA ASP A 550 -1.19 16.78 -23.04
C ASP A 550 -0.18 17.60 -22.22
N THR A 551 -0.15 17.40 -20.91
CA THR A 551 0.78 18.09 -20.00
C THR A 551 1.33 17.14 -18.93
N ALA A 552 2.46 17.51 -18.33
CA ALA A 552 3.00 16.77 -17.20
C ALA A 552 2.05 16.78 -15.98
N GLY A 553 2.08 15.73 -15.15
CA GLY A 553 1.19 15.59 -13.98
C GLY A 553 1.88 15.37 -12.63
N ARG A 554 3.14 15.80 -12.45
CA ARG A 554 3.94 15.54 -11.24
C ARG A 554 3.57 16.49 -10.09
N LEU A 555 2.49 16.19 -9.35
CA LEU A 555 2.02 17.05 -8.24
C LEU A 555 2.96 17.09 -7.01
N HIS A 556 3.86 16.11 -6.84
CA HIS A 556 4.77 16.06 -5.69
C HIS A 556 5.78 17.23 -5.67
N THR A 557 5.97 17.93 -6.78
CA THR A 557 6.73 19.18 -6.91
C THR A 557 5.76 20.34 -7.19
N LYS A 558 4.86 20.63 -6.24
CA LYS A 558 3.70 21.53 -6.41
C LYS A 558 4.05 22.89 -7.05
N SER A 559 5.17 23.51 -6.69
CA SER A 559 5.59 24.81 -7.24
C SER A 559 5.99 24.73 -8.71
N ASN A 560 6.79 23.72 -9.08
CA ASN A 560 7.40 23.65 -10.41
C ASN A 560 6.37 23.33 -11.49
N LEU A 561 5.43 22.41 -11.21
CA LEU A 561 4.37 22.06 -12.15
C LEU A 561 3.43 23.26 -12.42
N MET A 562 3.06 24.00 -11.39
CA MET A 562 2.13 25.12 -11.55
C MET A 562 2.77 26.27 -12.34
N GLU A 563 4.05 26.55 -12.13
CA GLU A 563 4.80 27.53 -12.94
C GLU A 563 4.97 27.08 -14.40
N GLU A 564 5.18 25.80 -14.64
CA GLU A 564 5.23 25.22 -15.98
C GLU A 564 3.89 25.40 -16.73
N LEU A 565 2.77 25.12 -16.07
CA LEU A 565 1.43 25.30 -16.66
C LEU A 565 1.11 26.77 -16.93
N LYS A 566 1.49 27.69 -16.03
CA LYS A 566 1.40 29.14 -16.28
C LYS A 566 2.25 29.57 -17.47
N LYS A 567 3.48 29.02 -17.60
CA LYS A 567 4.35 29.27 -18.74
C LYS A 567 3.71 28.81 -20.04
N ILE A 568 3.14 27.60 -20.08
CA ILE A 568 2.43 27.06 -21.24
C ILE A 568 1.29 28.00 -21.65
N LYS A 569 0.40 28.36 -20.72
CA LYS A 569 -0.71 29.29 -20.99
C LYS A 569 -0.23 30.63 -21.56
N ARG A 570 0.81 31.22 -20.96
CA ARG A 570 1.39 32.50 -21.43
C ARG A 570 1.99 32.39 -22.85
N ILE A 571 2.60 31.25 -23.19
CA ILE A 571 3.21 31.05 -24.51
C ILE A 571 2.15 30.83 -25.59
N MET A 572 1.09 30.08 -25.28
CA MET A 572 -0.06 29.93 -26.19
C MET A 572 -0.73 31.27 -26.48
N GLY A 573 -0.89 32.10 -25.45
CA GLY A 573 -1.39 33.48 -25.53
C GLY A 573 -0.66 34.38 -26.53
N LYS A 574 0.60 34.08 -26.89
CA LYS A 574 1.36 34.85 -27.88
C LYS A 574 0.92 34.60 -29.32
N LEU A 575 0.34 33.42 -29.60
CA LEU A 575 -0.16 33.06 -30.92
C LEU A 575 -1.66 33.32 -31.05
N ASP A 576 -2.39 33.20 -29.95
CA ASP A 576 -3.83 33.41 -29.87
C ASP A 576 -4.14 33.89 -28.45
N GLU A 577 -4.60 35.12 -28.30
CA GLU A 577 -4.88 35.73 -26.99
C GLU A 577 -5.96 34.98 -26.20
N ASN A 578 -6.82 34.23 -26.89
CA ASN A 578 -7.88 33.43 -26.29
C ASN A 578 -7.46 31.98 -25.98
N ALA A 579 -6.24 31.57 -26.35
CA ALA A 579 -5.74 30.22 -26.07
C ALA A 579 -5.10 30.08 -24.67
N PRO A 580 -5.31 28.95 -23.96
CA PRO A 580 -6.21 27.85 -24.30
C PRO A 580 -7.69 28.22 -24.10
N HIS A 581 -8.55 27.72 -24.99
CA HIS A 581 -10.00 27.95 -24.96
C HIS A 581 -10.68 27.08 -23.90
N GLU A 582 -10.14 25.86 -23.68
CA GLU A 582 -10.54 24.99 -22.58
C GLU A 582 -9.31 24.55 -21.79
N VAL A 583 -9.33 24.74 -20.46
CA VAL A 583 -8.39 24.11 -19.52
C VAL A 583 -9.13 22.99 -18.80
N LEU A 584 -8.97 21.77 -19.32
CA LEU A 584 -9.69 20.59 -18.86
C LEU A 584 -8.86 19.83 -17.81
N LEU A 585 -9.32 19.84 -16.56
CA LEU A 585 -8.70 19.07 -15.49
C LEU A 585 -9.27 17.65 -15.42
N ILE A 586 -8.40 16.66 -15.53
CA ILE A 586 -8.75 15.25 -15.37
C ILE A 586 -8.50 14.82 -13.90
N LEU A 587 -9.55 14.29 -13.27
CA LEU A 587 -9.55 13.85 -11.87
C LEU A 587 -9.91 12.37 -11.76
N ASP A 588 -9.26 11.65 -10.86
CA ASP A 588 -9.58 10.26 -10.53
C ASP A 588 -10.64 10.22 -9.41
N ALA A 589 -11.84 9.73 -9.74
CA ALA A 589 -12.94 9.61 -8.78
C ALA A 589 -12.64 8.66 -7.61
N CYS A 590 -11.68 7.73 -7.74
CA CYS A 590 -11.27 6.82 -6.67
C CYS A 590 -10.53 7.55 -5.53
N THR A 591 -10.02 8.76 -5.79
CA THR A 591 -9.20 9.51 -4.82
C THR A 591 -10.02 10.31 -3.81
N GLY A 592 -11.36 10.36 -3.95
CA GLY A 592 -12.26 11.04 -3.03
C GLY A 592 -11.85 12.50 -2.82
N GLN A 593 -11.86 12.98 -1.57
CA GLN A 593 -11.54 14.37 -1.21
C GLN A 593 -10.15 14.87 -1.66
N ASN A 594 -9.21 13.98 -2.01
CA ASN A 594 -7.95 14.40 -2.62
C ASN A 594 -8.15 15.05 -4.00
N ALA A 595 -9.15 14.61 -4.78
CA ALA A 595 -9.47 15.24 -6.07
C ALA A 595 -9.91 16.70 -5.90
N LEU A 596 -10.67 17.01 -4.83
CA LEU A 596 -11.11 18.37 -4.51
C LEU A 596 -9.93 19.29 -4.18
N SER A 597 -9.02 18.81 -3.33
CA SER A 597 -7.78 19.52 -2.98
C SER A 597 -6.91 19.78 -4.22
N GLN A 598 -6.78 18.80 -5.11
CA GLN A 598 -6.06 18.95 -6.38
C GLN A 598 -6.71 20.00 -7.28
N ALA A 599 -8.03 19.92 -7.45
CA ALA A 599 -8.76 20.82 -8.33
C ALA A 599 -8.67 22.28 -7.88
N ARG A 600 -8.69 22.55 -6.57
CA ARG A 600 -8.40 23.90 -6.02
C ARG A 600 -7.02 24.41 -6.46
N LEU A 601 -5.97 23.60 -6.29
CA LEU A 601 -4.59 23.97 -6.66
C LEU A 601 -4.44 24.27 -8.15
N PHE A 602 -5.01 23.45 -9.03
CA PHE A 602 -4.96 23.70 -10.47
C PHE A 602 -5.77 24.94 -10.87
N ASN A 603 -6.94 25.16 -10.23
CA ASN A 603 -7.77 26.33 -10.49
C ASN A 603 -7.09 27.64 -10.07
N GLU A 604 -6.35 27.62 -8.97
CA GLU A 604 -5.51 28.75 -8.56
C GLU A 604 -4.41 29.05 -9.58
N ALA A 605 -3.78 28.02 -10.16
CA ALA A 605 -2.65 28.18 -11.05
C ALA A 605 -3.00 28.62 -12.47
N VAL A 606 -3.99 27.99 -13.11
CA VAL A 606 -4.28 28.21 -14.55
C VAL A 606 -5.72 28.64 -14.86
N LYS A 607 -6.60 28.67 -13.85
CA LYS A 607 -8.06 28.86 -13.99
C LYS A 607 -8.68 27.79 -14.87
N LEU A 608 -9.40 26.87 -14.24
CA LEU A 608 -10.04 25.75 -14.93
C LEU A 608 -11.34 26.22 -15.60
N THR A 609 -11.62 25.68 -16.77
CA THR A 609 -12.88 25.92 -17.50
C THR A 609 -13.71 24.65 -17.66
N GLY A 610 -13.11 23.48 -17.42
CA GLY A 610 -13.80 22.20 -17.41
C GLY A 610 -13.14 21.17 -16.50
N LEU A 611 -13.95 20.23 -16.01
CA LEU A 611 -13.54 19.05 -15.27
C LEU A 611 -13.95 17.79 -16.03
N ALA A 612 -13.13 16.74 -15.93
CA ALA A 612 -13.51 15.39 -16.29
C ALA A 612 -13.17 14.42 -15.15
N LEU A 613 -14.15 13.65 -14.70
CA LEU A 613 -13.95 12.65 -13.65
C LEU A 613 -13.84 11.26 -14.28
N THR A 614 -12.75 10.56 -14.04
CA THR A 614 -12.50 9.21 -14.58
C THR A 614 -12.66 8.14 -13.50
N LYS A 615 -12.75 6.87 -13.94
CA LYS A 615 -12.79 5.67 -13.09
C LYS A 615 -13.99 5.61 -12.14
N LEU A 616 -15.14 6.17 -12.56
CA LEU A 616 -16.38 6.15 -11.78
C LEU A 616 -16.94 4.72 -11.61
N ASP A 617 -16.60 3.80 -12.52
CA ASP A 617 -16.93 2.37 -12.49
C ASP A 617 -16.17 1.59 -11.39
N GLY A 618 -15.01 2.09 -10.99
CA GLY A 618 -14.13 1.42 -10.05
C GLY A 618 -14.53 1.59 -8.58
N THR A 619 -15.36 2.58 -8.24
CA THR A 619 -15.36 3.19 -6.90
C THR A 619 -16.74 3.34 -6.26
N ALA A 620 -16.79 3.26 -4.92
CA ALA A 620 -17.94 3.66 -4.11
C ALA A 620 -17.86 5.12 -3.65
N LYS A 621 -16.77 5.83 -4.01
CA LYS A 621 -16.41 7.18 -3.58
C LYS A 621 -16.81 8.26 -4.60
N GLY A 622 -17.83 7.99 -5.42
CA GLY A 622 -18.28 8.91 -6.47
C GLY A 622 -18.87 10.23 -5.95
N GLY A 623 -19.13 10.35 -4.64
CA GLY A 623 -19.71 11.56 -4.04
C GLY A 623 -18.85 12.81 -4.10
N VAL A 624 -17.56 12.69 -4.41
CA VAL A 624 -16.66 13.85 -4.58
C VAL A 624 -17.14 14.84 -5.66
N ILE A 625 -17.90 14.37 -6.64
CA ILE A 625 -18.45 15.21 -7.72
C ILE A 625 -19.32 16.37 -7.17
N PHE A 626 -20.10 16.10 -6.11
CA PHE A 626 -20.92 17.11 -5.45
C PHE A 626 -20.06 18.15 -4.72
N ALA A 627 -18.95 17.71 -4.12
CA ALA A 627 -18.00 18.60 -3.47
C ALA A 627 -17.30 19.54 -4.46
N LEU A 628 -16.91 19.00 -5.62
CA LEU A 628 -16.32 19.77 -6.72
C LEU A 628 -17.29 20.81 -7.26
N ALA A 629 -18.54 20.43 -7.52
CA ALA A 629 -19.57 21.33 -8.03
C ALA A 629 -19.89 22.45 -7.02
N ASN A 630 -20.07 22.10 -5.75
CA ASN A 630 -20.42 23.06 -4.69
C ASN A 630 -19.31 24.09 -4.45
N GLN A 631 -18.03 23.69 -4.49
CA GLN A 631 -16.93 24.57 -4.09
C GLN A 631 -16.21 25.27 -5.25
N LEU A 632 -16.15 24.67 -6.44
CA LEU A 632 -15.38 25.24 -7.55
C LEU A 632 -16.26 25.93 -8.59
N GLN A 633 -17.51 25.49 -8.74
CA GLN A 633 -18.44 25.98 -9.76
C GLN A 633 -17.86 25.95 -11.20
N VAL A 634 -16.93 25.04 -11.45
CA VAL A 634 -16.37 24.80 -12.79
C VAL A 634 -17.24 23.76 -13.51
N PRO A 635 -17.56 23.94 -14.80
CA PRO A 635 -18.28 22.95 -15.57
C PRO A 635 -17.67 21.55 -15.49
N ILE A 636 -18.50 20.54 -15.25
CA ILE A 636 -18.11 19.14 -15.42
C ILE A 636 -18.49 18.78 -16.85
N ARG A 637 -17.50 18.56 -17.71
CA ARG A 637 -17.70 18.28 -19.13
C ARG A 637 -17.98 16.80 -19.35
N PHE A 638 -17.18 15.95 -18.70
CA PHE A 638 -17.14 14.53 -18.99
C PHE A 638 -17.07 13.66 -17.75
N ILE A 639 -17.60 12.45 -17.89
CA ILE A 639 -17.42 11.34 -16.94
C ILE A 639 -16.87 10.11 -17.68
N GLY A 640 -15.81 9.54 -17.11
CA GLY A 640 -15.17 8.32 -17.56
C GLY A 640 -15.64 7.15 -16.73
N VAL A 641 -16.34 6.21 -17.37
CA VAL A 641 -17.08 5.12 -16.73
C VAL A 641 -16.59 3.73 -17.16
N GLY A 642 -15.37 3.65 -17.70
CA GLY A 642 -14.74 2.39 -18.10
C GLY A 642 -13.51 2.61 -18.98
N GLU A 643 -12.97 1.52 -19.53
CA GLU A 643 -11.73 1.49 -20.32
C GLU A 643 -11.96 1.56 -21.84
N ALA A 644 -13.15 1.23 -22.33
CA ALA A 644 -13.45 1.27 -23.76
C ALA A 644 -13.36 2.69 -24.32
N ILE A 645 -13.09 2.81 -25.63
CA ILE A 645 -12.93 4.10 -26.30
C ILE A 645 -14.18 4.99 -26.20
N THR A 646 -15.35 4.36 -26.11
CA THR A 646 -16.67 4.99 -25.98
C THR A 646 -17.08 5.28 -24.53
N ASP A 647 -16.27 4.93 -23.53
CA ASP A 647 -16.60 5.10 -22.11
C ASP A 647 -16.31 6.50 -21.54
N LEU A 648 -16.05 7.49 -22.40
CA LEU A 648 -16.03 8.90 -22.03
C LEU A 648 -17.36 9.52 -22.47
N GLN A 649 -18.21 9.85 -21.51
CA GLN A 649 -19.55 10.39 -21.76
C GLN A 649 -19.63 11.86 -21.35
N ASP A 650 -20.53 12.61 -22.01
CA ASP A 650 -20.88 13.96 -21.56
C ASP A 650 -21.55 13.86 -20.20
N PHE A 651 -21.22 14.79 -19.32
CA PHE A 651 -21.86 14.84 -18.01
C PHE A 651 -23.24 15.48 -18.12
N ASP A 652 -24.25 14.73 -17.64
CA ASP A 652 -25.62 15.21 -17.47
C ASP A 652 -26.03 15.02 -16.01
N ALA A 653 -26.27 16.13 -15.31
CA ALA A 653 -26.58 16.11 -13.88
C ALA A 653 -27.83 15.30 -13.56
N LYS A 654 -28.87 15.39 -14.40
CA LYS A 654 -30.13 14.67 -14.19
C LYS A 654 -29.93 13.17 -14.31
N THR A 655 -29.36 12.71 -15.42
CA THR A 655 -29.06 11.29 -15.69
C THR A 655 -28.13 10.71 -14.63
N PHE A 656 -27.13 11.48 -14.19
CA PHE A 656 -26.20 11.06 -13.13
C PHE A 656 -26.92 10.87 -11.79
N VAL A 657 -27.72 11.85 -11.36
CA VAL A 657 -28.48 11.77 -10.12
C VAL A 657 -29.55 10.69 -10.20
N ASP A 658 -30.27 10.55 -11.32
CA ASP A 658 -31.25 9.48 -11.54
C ASP A 658 -30.58 8.10 -11.38
N ALA A 659 -29.41 7.88 -11.99
CA ALA A 659 -28.68 6.63 -11.91
C ALA A 659 -28.19 6.27 -10.49
N LEU A 660 -27.99 7.26 -9.61
CA LEU A 660 -27.61 7.02 -8.21
C LEU A 660 -28.76 6.51 -7.34
N PHE A 661 -30.01 6.76 -7.74
CA PHE A 661 -31.20 6.49 -6.92
C PHE A 661 -32.09 5.39 -7.51
N GLU A 662 -31.80 4.90 -8.71
CA GLU A 662 -32.62 3.87 -9.35
C GLU A 662 -32.32 2.47 -8.81
N THR A 663 -33.32 1.85 -8.18
CA THR A 663 -33.29 0.45 -7.73
C THR A 663 -33.44 -0.50 -8.91
N ASP A 664 -33.00 -1.76 -8.75
CA ASP A 664 -33.18 -2.81 -9.76
C ASP A 664 -34.56 -3.44 -9.68
#